data_AF-A0A9P6MII5-F1
#
_entry.id   AF-A0A9P6MII5-F1
#
_cell.length_a   1.000
_cell.length_b   1.000
_cell.length_c   1.000
_cell.angle_alpha   90.00
_cell.angle_beta   90.00
_cell.angle_gamma   90.00
#
_symmetry.space_group_name_H-M   'P 1'
#
loop_
_entity.id
_entity.type
_entity.pdbx_description
1 polymer ?
#
loop_
_entity_poly.entity_id
_entity_poly.type
_entity_poly.pdbx_seq_one_letter_code
_entity_poly.pdbx_strand_id
1 'polypeptide(L)'
;MLTRSIVPSPKNALSLQQALELTNVYLENAYKTKDQDVALVLCHDAEASLFQAKVATKKFPNQLKDAEDQSLRDDIVSAYIDLGKLLEVHGYRVEAQTICKKAEKWGGNAQNLGRLARNSLPNSVVHSVKGTSDTTMGSSAGNASARNPKQLRDIATIPSNIFAVNVGPTTSEIKLPETDGRLTNTPQLACCLGLLQVSLSHDDILEPAARKWLQTIEKDNDEQDRLKMLATDVIRAFKRDEIKDDKVIAEVVYLAPVLDKDAFQDLLREFYSGINQSELLDVHQLEGLAQLVQGAGPGYLEADDLVKILELLSTRLRGTHQQSPRYIHRLTVAVSNVLDAMADTEVKDLDRVSLHEPLSTYLNELKGNSDPYLVYQAAYAYQALICVPDNESLWKAGLRRTGKVIQGFAGLVSAVKGLDLNKFIDGLEDIQQGFSGVTEAVRVVKTVYEGVSSLAQSGQSFMECLKEGFSFDRKCAWYSALRGADAFIRDGELAKFRSLVCEVPCRRDPAFQWGVCQRLGEIAADSKWDGDIRRGAISFLGEIYKNDDKGPTEHPLIVTVPALPSPSLLDRSQDRPDVEANLRQLRKHRLSERGNAVYIPPQAKANLQASNDARFPLMERVEEFLKSNQKVFLLMGDSGAGKSTFNRVLECNLWQAYKNNTGRIPLHINLPAIDKPEHDMVAKQLRKAEFTEPQIRELKFHRKFILICDGYDESQQTHNLYTSNRLSQPGEWDAQMIISCRSEYLGVDYRDRFQPTDRNKQSESSIFQEAVITPFKLDQVQDYIKQYVSLNQPLWQTKDYNRALEDIPTLKELVTNPFLMTLSLEVLPRMVDPSQQLSATRVTRVALYDQFVEHWLERGKKRLGEKDLNSQERSVFESLSDDGFIWHGLAFLKKLAVAIYKEQDGHPVVIYSHVKREQSWKDSFFSRDDEKKLLREACPLTRNGNQYRFIHRSILEYGLARAIFDPKDGEKRVSSESNLSRRGS
;
A
#
# COMPACT_ATOMS: atom_id res chain seq x y z
N MET A 1 2.90 -20.28 -39.76
CA MET A 1 3.86 -20.00 -38.66
C MET A 1 3.08 -19.55 -37.41
N LEU A 2 2.21 -20.41 -36.91
CA LEU A 2 1.40 -20.20 -35.71
C LEU A 2 1.40 -21.52 -34.95
N THR A 3 1.76 -21.45 -33.67
CA THR A 3 1.64 -22.42 -32.54
C THR A 3 2.94 -22.39 -31.73
N ARG A 4 3.00 -21.51 -30.71
CA ARG A 4 4.03 -21.58 -29.66
C ARG A 4 3.53 -22.59 -28.62
N SER A 5 4.22 -23.71 -28.50
CA SER A 5 4.11 -24.63 -27.35
C SER A 5 4.42 -23.88 -26.05
N ILE A 6 3.56 -24.02 -25.04
CA ILE A 6 3.72 -23.40 -23.73
C ILE A 6 4.33 -24.46 -22.80
N VAL A 7 5.67 -24.54 -22.77
CA VAL A 7 6.37 -25.35 -21.76
C VAL A 7 6.98 -24.42 -20.71
N PRO A 8 6.72 -24.64 -19.41
CA PRO A 8 7.36 -23.89 -18.33
C PRO A 8 8.88 -24.11 -18.28
N SER A 9 9.60 -23.06 -17.90
CA SER A 9 11.06 -23.08 -17.66
C SER A 9 11.49 -24.22 -16.71
N PRO A 10 12.64 -24.88 -16.95
CA PRO A 10 13.14 -26.04 -16.19
C PRO A 10 13.53 -25.76 -14.72
N LYS A 11 13.17 -24.59 -14.17
CA LYS A 11 13.35 -24.24 -12.75
C LYS A 11 12.19 -24.71 -11.84
N ASN A 12 11.06 -25.11 -12.42
CA ASN A 12 9.88 -25.61 -11.70
C ASN A 12 9.55 -27.04 -12.18
N ALA A 13 10.16 -28.07 -11.58
CA ALA A 13 9.83 -29.45 -11.94
C ALA A 13 8.49 -29.87 -11.29
N LEU A 14 7.50 -30.25 -12.09
CA LEU A 14 6.23 -30.84 -11.63
C LEU A 14 6.49 -32.11 -10.80
N SER A 15 5.64 -32.38 -9.80
CA SER A 15 5.63 -33.70 -9.15
C SER A 15 5.14 -34.78 -10.14
N LEU A 16 5.50 -36.05 -9.90
CA LEU A 16 5.13 -37.16 -10.79
C LEU A 16 3.61 -37.26 -11.03
N GLN A 17 2.81 -37.10 -9.97
CA GLN A 17 1.35 -37.18 -10.04
C GLN A 17 0.75 -36.01 -10.81
N GLN A 18 1.23 -34.77 -10.57
CA GLN A 18 0.76 -33.59 -11.29
C GLN A 18 1.13 -33.64 -12.78
N ALA A 19 2.32 -34.16 -13.11
CA ALA A 19 2.71 -34.34 -14.51
C ALA A 19 1.83 -35.38 -15.22
N LEU A 20 1.47 -36.47 -14.54
CA LEU A 20 0.58 -37.51 -15.07
C LEU A 20 -0.86 -37.00 -15.28
N GLU A 21 -1.43 -36.31 -14.29
CA GLU A 21 -2.77 -35.71 -14.41
C GLU A 21 -2.84 -34.74 -15.58
N LEU A 22 -1.83 -33.87 -15.71
CA LEU A 22 -1.74 -32.91 -16.81
C LEU A 22 -1.60 -33.61 -18.17
N THR A 23 -0.79 -34.66 -18.26
CA THR A 23 -0.67 -35.48 -19.47
C THR A 23 -1.99 -36.12 -19.86
N ASN A 24 -2.74 -36.68 -18.91
CA ASN A 24 -4.02 -37.32 -19.18
C ASN A 24 -5.05 -36.32 -19.73
N VAL A 25 -5.07 -35.09 -19.20
CA VAL A 25 -5.90 -34.00 -19.73
C VAL A 25 -5.55 -33.68 -21.18
N TYR A 26 -4.26 -33.59 -21.51
CA TYR A 26 -3.84 -33.36 -22.89
C TYR A 26 -4.19 -34.51 -23.83
N LEU A 27 -4.01 -35.76 -23.40
CA LEU A 27 -4.38 -36.94 -24.19
C LEU A 27 -5.89 -37.04 -24.41
N GLU A 28 -6.70 -36.79 -23.38
CA GLU A 28 -8.16 -36.81 -23.49
C GLU A 28 -8.67 -35.75 -24.47
N ASN A 29 -8.09 -34.55 -24.42
CA ASN A 29 -8.42 -33.48 -25.36
C ASN A 29 -7.93 -33.78 -26.78
N ALA A 30 -6.77 -34.43 -26.93
CA ALA A 30 -6.25 -34.87 -28.22
C ALA A 30 -7.16 -35.93 -28.87
N TYR A 31 -7.79 -36.82 -28.09
CA TYR A 31 -8.77 -37.79 -28.61
C TYR A 31 -10.11 -37.16 -29.01
N LYS A 32 -10.53 -36.07 -28.35
CA LYS A 32 -11.83 -35.41 -28.59
C LYS A 32 -11.82 -34.43 -29.76
N THR A 33 -10.66 -33.87 -30.09
CA THR A 33 -10.53 -32.91 -31.20
C THR A 33 -10.56 -33.62 -32.56
N LYS A 34 -11.28 -33.02 -33.52
CA LYS A 34 -11.30 -33.48 -34.92
C LYS A 34 -10.23 -32.80 -35.78
N ASP A 35 -9.53 -31.82 -35.22
CA ASP A 35 -8.48 -31.05 -35.88
C ASP A 35 -7.12 -31.73 -35.66
N GLN A 36 -6.48 -32.17 -36.75
CA GLN A 36 -5.23 -32.93 -36.70
C GLN A 36 -4.04 -32.09 -36.18
N ASP A 37 -4.01 -30.79 -36.47
CA ASP A 37 -2.91 -29.91 -36.03
C ASP A 37 -3.03 -29.64 -34.52
N VAL A 38 -4.25 -29.48 -34.02
CA VAL A 38 -4.52 -29.31 -32.57
C VAL A 38 -4.23 -30.60 -31.81
N ALA A 39 -4.64 -31.76 -32.34
CA ALA A 39 -4.32 -33.05 -31.75
C ALA A 39 -2.81 -33.26 -31.61
N LEU A 40 -2.04 -32.85 -32.62
CA LEU A 40 -0.58 -32.97 -32.61
C LEU A 40 0.09 -32.05 -31.58
N VAL A 41 -0.36 -30.80 -31.45
CA VAL A 41 0.15 -29.88 -30.42
C VAL A 41 -0.11 -30.43 -29.02
N LEU A 42 -1.32 -30.96 -28.78
CA LEU A 42 -1.68 -31.59 -27.51
C LEU A 42 -0.83 -32.84 -27.23
N CYS A 43 -0.48 -33.62 -28.27
CA CYS A 43 0.45 -34.74 -28.13
C CYS A 43 1.86 -34.27 -27.73
N HIS A 44 2.37 -33.18 -28.29
CA HIS A 44 3.68 -32.63 -27.92
C HIS A 44 3.69 -32.07 -26.49
N ASP A 45 2.61 -31.40 -26.06
CA ASP A 45 2.51 -30.87 -24.70
C ASP A 45 2.32 -32.00 -23.67
N ALA A 46 1.61 -33.08 -24.04
CA ALA A 46 1.57 -34.33 -23.27
C ALA A 46 2.96 -34.97 -23.12
N GLU A 47 3.75 -35.03 -24.20
CA GLU A 47 5.13 -35.53 -24.18
C GLU A 47 6.03 -34.69 -23.27
N ALA A 48 5.94 -33.37 -23.38
CA ALA A 48 6.74 -32.43 -22.59
C ALA A 48 6.46 -32.59 -21.09
N SER A 49 5.18 -32.76 -20.72
CA SER A 49 4.76 -32.99 -19.33
C SER A 49 5.33 -34.29 -18.77
N LEU A 50 5.28 -35.39 -19.54
CA LEU A 50 5.90 -36.66 -19.16
C LEU A 50 7.43 -36.57 -19.06
N PHE A 51 8.07 -35.77 -19.92
CA PHE A 51 9.52 -35.56 -19.86
C PHE A 51 9.95 -34.83 -18.58
N GLN A 52 9.16 -33.85 -18.10
CA GLN A 52 9.43 -33.16 -16.84
C GLN A 52 9.34 -34.10 -15.63
N ALA A 53 8.39 -35.05 -15.63
CA ALA A 53 8.30 -36.10 -14.61
C ALA A 53 9.61 -36.92 -14.50
N LYS A 54 10.27 -37.17 -15.63
CA LYS A 54 11.56 -37.89 -15.69
C LYS A 54 12.74 -37.08 -15.12
N VAL A 55 12.70 -35.77 -15.29
CA VAL A 55 13.74 -34.88 -14.76
C VAL A 55 13.61 -34.76 -13.24
N ALA A 56 12.38 -34.74 -12.71
CA ALA A 56 12.10 -34.74 -11.28
C ALA A 56 12.64 -36.01 -10.58
N THR A 57 12.44 -37.20 -11.17
CA THR A 57 12.91 -38.47 -10.60
C THR A 57 14.44 -38.62 -10.59
N LYS A 58 15.15 -38.05 -11.56
CA LYS A 58 16.63 -38.05 -11.57
C LYS A 58 17.23 -37.13 -10.50
N LYS A 59 16.52 -36.08 -10.07
CA LYS A 59 17.01 -35.07 -9.12
C LYS A 59 16.88 -35.53 -7.66
N PHE A 60 15.96 -36.46 -7.38
CA PHE A 60 15.68 -37.00 -6.05
C PHE A 60 15.56 -38.54 -6.06
N PRO A 61 16.68 -39.28 -6.23
CA PRO A 61 16.66 -40.73 -6.45
C PRO A 61 16.21 -41.56 -5.22
N ASN A 62 16.11 -40.95 -4.03
CA ASN A 62 15.73 -41.65 -2.79
C ASN A 62 14.21 -41.67 -2.51
N GLN A 63 13.38 -41.03 -3.35
CA GLN A 63 11.92 -40.92 -3.15
C GLN A 63 11.11 -42.11 -3.68
N LEU A 64 11.73 -43.13 -4.28
CA LEU A 64 11.02 -44.23 -4.95
C LEU A 64 11.31 -45.57 -4.27
N LYS A 65 10.62 -45.89 -3.18
CA LYS A 65 10.77 -47.19 -2.48
C LYS A 65 9.45 -47.83 -2.05
N ASP A 66 8.31 -47.15 -2.16
CA ASP A 66 7.03 -47.65 -1.65
C ASP A 66 6.14 -48.25 -2.75
N ALA A 67 5.15 -49.05 -2.36
CA ALA A 67 4.24 -49.75 -3.29
C ALA A 67 3.36 -48.78 -4.11
N GLU A 68 3.05 -47.60 -3.58
CA GLU A 68 2.34 -46.52 -4.29
C GLU A 68 3.19 -45.93 -5.43
N ASP A 69 4.52 -45.91 -5.28
CA ASP A 69 5.46 -45.45 -6.32
C ASP A 69 5.57 -46.41 -7.51
N GLN A 70 5.13 -47.66 -7.34
CA GLN A 70 5.09 -48.66 -8.41
C GLN A 70 3.86 -48.42 -9.31
N SER A 71 2.69 -48.17 -8.71
CA SER A 71 1.45 -47.83 -9.43
C SER A 71 1.63 -46.58 -10.29
N LEU A 72 2.21 -45.53 -9.71
CA LEU A 72 2.43 -44.27 -10.41
C LEU A 72 3.40 -44.41 -11.59
N ARG A 73 4.38 -45.32 -11.49
CA ARG A 73 5.29 -45.66 -12.60
C ARG A 73 4.56 -46.40 -13.72
N ASP A 74 3.67 -47.33 -13.36
CA ASP A 74 2.86 -48.07 -14.33
C ASP A 74 1.88 -47.14 -15.07
N ASP A 75 1.29 -46.17 -14.37
CA ASP A 75 0.38 -45.18 -14.98
C ASP A 75 1.12 -44.24 -15.94
N ILE A 76 2.35 -43.82 -15.61
CA ILE A 76 3.20 -43.03 -16.51
C ILE A 76 3.60 -43.84 -17.74
N VAL A 77 3.89 -45.14 -17.59
CA VAL A 77 4.14 -46.04 -18.71
C VAL A 77 2.89 -46.14 -19.60
N SER A 78 1.69 -46.25 -19.02
CA SER A 78 0.42 -46.25 -19.76
C SER A 78 0.22 -44.96 -20.55
N ALA A 79 0.48 -43.80 -19.94
CA ALA A 79 0.34 -42.50 -20.59
C ALA A 79 1.31 -42.34 -21.79
N TYR A 80 2.56 -42.83 -21.69
CA TYR A 80 3.47 -42.87 -22.84
C TYR A 80 2.96 -43.80 -23.95
N ILE A 81 2.35 -44.94 -23.61
CA ILE A 81 1.81 -45.88 -24.60
C ILE A 81 0.62 -45.26 -25.34
N ASP A 82 -0.29 -44.60 -24.62
CA ASP A 82 -1.47 -43.98 -25.21
C ASP A 82 -1.11 -42.78 -26.09
N LEU A 83 -0.12 -41.98 -25.68
CA LEU A 83 0.48 -40.96 -26.53
C LEU A 83 1.07 -41.54 -27.83
N GLY A 84 1.78 -42.67 -27.73
CA GLY A 84 2.34 -43.37 -28.89
C GLY A 84 1.25 -43.83 -29.88
N LYS A 85 0.16 -44.39 -29.37
CA LYS A 85 -0.99 -44.80 -30.21
C LYS A 85 -1.65 -43.61 -30.90
N LEU A 86 -1.81 -42.49 -30.19
CA LEU A 86 -2.43 -41.27 -30.72
C LEU A 86 -1.59 -40.70 -31.88
N LEU A 87 -0.27 -40.62 -31.70
CA LEU A 87 0.67 -40.22 -32.76
C LEU A 87 0.64 -41.18 -33.96
N GLU A 88 0.47 -42.49 -33.73
CA GLU A 88 0.36 -43.47 -34.81
C GLU A 88 -0.96 -43.32 -35.60
N VAL A 89 -2.08 -43.04 -34.92
CA VAL A 89 -3.39 -42.75 -35.55
C VAL A 89 -3.31 -41.50 -36.43
N HIS A 90 -2.50 -40.51 -36.04
CA HIS A 90 -2.26 -39.30 -36.82
C HIS A 90 -1.14 -39.42 -37.88
N GLY A 91 -0.57 -40.62 -38.08
CA GLY A 91 0.40 -40.90 -39.14
C GLY A 91 1.87 -40.64 -38.77
N TYR A 92 2.17 -40.25 -37.53
CA TYR A 92 3.51 -39.93 -37.03
C TYR A 92 4.24 -41.17 -36.50
N ARG A 93 4.38 -42.19 -37.34
CA ARG A 93 4.90 -43.53 -36.95
C ARG A 93 6.30 -43.50 -36.31
N VAL A 94 7.18 -42.60 -36.74
CA VAL A 94 8.56 -42.50 -36.21
C VAL A 94 8.58 -41.90 -34.80
N GLU A 95 7.74 -40.91 -34.55
CA GLU A 95 7.58 -40.27 -33.24
C GLU A 95 6.86 -41.21 -32.26
N ALA A 96 5.81 -41.90 -32.71
CA ALA A 96 5.15 -42.97 -31.96
C ALA A 96 6.13 -44.06 -31.48
N GLN A 97 7.01 -44.55 -32.37
CA GLN A 97 8.04 -45.53 -32.00
C GLN A 97 9.07 -44.96 -31.00
N THR A 98 9.37 -43.66 -31.11
CA THR A 98 10.31 -42.98 -30.20
C THR A 98 9.70 -42.81 -28.81
N ILE A 99 8.42 -42.47 -28.73
CA ILE A 99 7.62 -42.39 -27.50
C ILE A 99 7.51 -43.77 -26.81
N CYS A 100 7.19 -44.83 -27.55
CA CYS A 100 7.12 -46.19 -27.00
C CYS A 100 8.47 -46.65 -26.41
N LYS A 101 9.60 -46.33 -27.06
CA LYS A 101 10.95 -46.57 -26.51
C LYS A 101 11.26 -45.75 -25.26
N LYS A 102 10.59 -44.61 -25.04
CA LYS A 102 10.72 -43.82 -23.81
C LYS A 102 9.96 -44.47 -22.65
N ALA A 103 8.84 -45.15 -22.91
CA ALA A 103 8.09 -45.94 -21.93
C ALA A 103 8.92 -47.10 -21.35
N GLU A 104 9.70 -47.79 -22.18
CA GLU A 104 10.60 -48.88 -21.76
C GLU A 104 11.64 -48.44 -20.70
N LYS A 105 12.06 -47.17 -20.75
CA LYS A 105 13.02 -46.60 -19.78
C LYS A 105 12.44 -46.37 -18.38
N TRP A 106 11.13 -46.52 -18.20
CA TRP A 106 10.45 -46.41 -16.91
C TRP A 106 10.15 -47.77 -16.26
N GLY A 107 10.59 -48.89 -16.86
CA GLY A 107 10.49 -50.23 -16.28
C GLY A 107 9.50 -51.16 -16.98
N GLY A 108 8.84 -50.71 -18.07
CA GLY A 108 7.94 -51.55 -18.86
C GLY A 108 8.68 -52.68 -19.58
N ASN A 109 8.37 -53.93 -19.23
CA ASN A 109 8.91 -55.12 -19.89
C ASN A 109 8.40 -55.20 -21.34
N ALA A 110 9.31 -55.15 -22.32
CA ALA A 110 9.03 -55.14 -23.77
C ALA A 110 8.31 -56.41 -24.31
N GLN A 111 7.90 -57.35 -23.45
CA GLN A 111 7.14 -58.55 -23.85
C GLN A 111 5.62 -58.41 -23.69
N ASN A 112 5.11 -57.39 -22.98
CA ASN A 112 3.66 -57.18 -22.81
C ASN A 112 3.03 -56.13 -23.75
N LEU A 113 3.85 -55.36 -24.47
CA LEU A 113 3.39 -54.40 -25.49
C LEU A 113 2.75 -55.08 -26.73
N GLY A 114 2.97 -56.40 -26.91
CA GLY A 114 2.28 -57.21 -27.92
C GLY A 114 0.96 -57.85 -27.46
N ARG A 115 0.63 -57.82 -26.16
CA ARG A 115 -0.58 -58.47 -25.61
C ARG A 115 -1.71 -57.53 -25.21
N LEU A 116 -1.44 -56.26 -24.91
CA LEU A 116 -2.50 -55.26 -24.69
C LEU A 116 -3.11 -54.71 -25.99
N ALA A 117 -2.59 -55.14 -27.15
CA ALA A 117 -3.19 -54.91 -28.46
C ALA A 117 -4.30 -55.92 -28.83
N ARG A 118 -4.61 -56.89 -27.97
CA ARG A 118 -5.73 -57.83 -28.14
C ARG A 118 -6.31 -58.19 -26.77
N ASN A 119 -7.59 -57.86 -26.57
CA ASN A 119 -8.46 -58.28 -25.46
C ASN A 119 -8.62 -57.27 -24.30
N SER A 120 -9.43 -56.23 -24.55
CA SER A 120 -10.51 -55.82 -23.62
C SER A 120 -11.37 -54.74 -24.28
N LEU A 121 -12.19 -55.16 -25.25
CA LEU A 121 -13.52 -54.60 -25.44
C LEU A 121 -14.45 -55.33 -24.46
N PRO A 122 -15.32 -54.64 -23.72
CA PRO A 122 -16.60 -55.17 -23.35
C PRO A 122 -17.56 -55.02 -24.55
N ASN A 123 -17.86 -56.13 -25.23
CA ASN A 123 -19.14 -56.35 -25.92
C ASN A 123 -20.21 -56.56 -24.82
N SER A 124 -21.49 -56.19 -24.93
CA SER A 124 -22.44 -56.18 -26.06
C SER A 124 -23.56 -55.15 -25.74
N VAL A 125 -24.27 -54.56 -26.70
CA VAL A 125 -25.32 -55.19 -27.52
C VAL A 125 -25.26 -54.70 -28.97
N VAL A 126 -25.33 -55.66 -29.89
CA VAL A 126 -25.53 -55.51 -31.33
C VAL A 126 -27.01 -55.80 -31.65
N HIS A 127 -27.62 -54.98 -32.51
CA HIS A 127 -28.46 -55.44 -33.62
C HIS A 127 -28.08 -54.57 -34.83
N SER A 128 -27.27 -55.09 -35.77
CA SER A 128 -27.67 -55.53 -37.13
C SER A 128 -28.47 -54.45 -37.89
N VAL A 129 -28.02 -53.92 -39.03
CA VAL A 129 -27.99 -54.63 -40.31
C VAL A 129 -26.87 -54.12 -41.25
N LYS A 130 -26.21 -55.10 -41.88
CA LYS A 130 -25.45 -55.14 -43.15
C LYS A 130 -25.32 -53.88 -44.02
N GLY A 131 -24.12 -53.75 -44.60
CA GLY A 131 -23.90 -53.16 -45.92
C GLY A 131 -22.56 -53.59 -46.53
N THR A 132 -22.55 -54.72 -47.25
CA THR A 132 -21.51 -55.03 -48.26
C THR A 132 -22.22 -55.55 -49.49
N SER A 133 -22.10 -54.82 -50.62
CA SER A 133 -21.33 -55.24 -51.79
C SER A 133 -21.80 -54.50 -53.05
N ASP A 134 -20.83 -53.85 -53.69
CA ASP A 134 -20.56 -53.95 -55.14
C ASP A 134 -21.41 -53.22 -56.20
N THR A 135 -20.64 -52.40 -56.93
CA THR A 135 -20.60 -52.19 -58.39
C THR A 135 -21.39 -51.05 -59.07
N THR A 136 -20.61 -50.38 -59.94
CA THR A 136 -20.94 -49.81 -61.27
C THR A 136 -21.56 -48.41 -61.40
N MET A 137 -20.75 -47.54 -62.04
CA MET A 137 -21.07 -46.63 -63.15
C MET A 137 -22.53 -46.24 -63.43
N GLY A 138 -22.78 -44.93 -63.57
CA GLY A 138 -23.97 -44.46 -64.29
C GLY A 138 -24.27 -42.97 -64.13
N SER A 139 -24.08 -42.24 -65.23
CA SER A 139 -24.60 -40.88 -65.50
C SER A 139 -26.10 -40.74 -65.29
N SER A 140 -26.60 -39.56 -64.88
CA SER A 140 -27.58 -38.74 -65.64
C SER A 140 -28.23 -37.65 -64.79
N ALA A 141 -28.59 -36.57 -65.48
CA ALA A 141 -29.21 -35.35 -65.00
C ALA A 141 -30.66 -35.51 -64.52
N GLY A 142 -31.16 -34.57 -63.72
CA GLY A 142 -32.60 -34.40 -63.52
C GLY A 142 -33.04 -33.55 -62.32
N ASN A 143 -33.16 -32.24 -62.55
CA ASN A 143 -34.18 -31.31 -62.05
C ASN A 143 -34.53 -31.17 -60.54
N ALA A 144 -34.13 -30.01 -60.01
CA ALA A 144 -34.96 -28.98 -59.37
C ALA A 144 -36.21 -29.39 -58.55
N SER A 145 -36.18 -29.06 -57.25
CA SER A 145 -37.31 -28.43 -56.58
C SER A 145 -36.82 -27.48 -55.48
N ALA A 146 -37.24 -26.22 -55.57
CA ALA A 146 -36.93 -25.16 -54.63
C ALA A 146 -37.50 -25.48 -53.23
N ARG A 147 -36.67 -25.35 -52.19
CA ARG A 147 -37.13 -25.21 -50.80
C ARG A 147 -36.84 -23.79 -50.32
N ASN A 148 -37.90 -23.09 -49.96
CA ASN A 148 -37.92 -21.76 -49.33
C ASN A 148 -36.89 -21.64 -48.19
N PRO A 149 -36.23 -20.48 -48.02
CA PRO A 149 -35.48 -20.19 -46.81
C PRO A 149 -36.45 -20.06 -45.62
N LYS A 150 -36.14 -20.78 -44.53
CA LYS A 150 -36.94 -20.89 -43.30
C LYS A 150 -36.95 -19.55 -42.54
N GLN A 151 -38.15 -19.06 -42.22
CA GLN A 151 -38.39 -17.91 -41.33
C GLN A 151 -37.91 -18.20 -39.89
N LEU A 152 -37.32 -17.20 -39.21
CA LEU A 152 -37.12 -17.19 -37.75
C LEU A 152 -38.48 -17.28 -37.03
N ARG A 153 -38.58 -18.09 -35.96
CA ARG A 153 -39.76 -18.10 -35.07
C ARG A 153 -39.87 -16.80 -34.26
N ASP A 154 -41.11 -16.42 -33.92
CA ASP A 154 -41.44 -15.21 -33.16
C ASP A 154 -41.02 -15.35 -31.68
N ILE A 155 -40.31 -14.35 -31.13
CA ILE A 155 -39.83 -14.27 -29.72
C ILE A 155 -40.97 -14.43 -28.69
N ALA A 156 -42.23 -14.33 -29.13
CA ALA A 156 -43.43 -14.55 -28.32
C ALA A 156 -43.65 -16.00 -27.85
N THR A 157 -42.81 -16.97 -28.24
CA THR A 157 -43.00 -18.41 -27.95
C THR A 157 -42.00 -19.01 -26.95
N ILE A 158 -41.27 -18.19 -26.20
CA ILE A 158 -40.35 -18.66 -25.15
C ILE A 158 -41.18 -19.32 -24.03
N PRO A 159 -40.85 -20.54 -23.55
CA PRO A 159 -41.66 -21.27 -22.57
C PRO A 159 -41.50 -20.69 -21.16
N SER A 160 -42.61 -20.54 -20.41
CA SER A 160 -42.74 -19.78 -19.14
C SER A 160 -41.88 -20.29 -17.96
N ASN A 161 -41.27 -21.46 -18.11
CA ASN A 161 -40.39 -22.08 -17.12
C ASN A 161 -38.95 -21.51 -17.10
N ILE A 162 -38.54 -20.77 -18.14
CA ILE A 162 -37.25 -20.06 -18.16
C ILE A 162 -37.34 -18.80 -17.28
N PHE A 163 -36.45 -18.66 -16.29
CA PHE A 163 -36.51 -17.63 -15.23
C PHE A 163 -37.79 -17.67 -14.37
N ALA A 164 -38.19 -18.87 -13.92
CA ALA A 164 -39.38 -19.06 -13.09
C ALA A 164 -39.25 -18.54 -11.63
N VAL A 165 -38.03 -18.24 -11.17
CA VAL A 165 -37.74 -17.73 -9.83
C VAL A 165 -36.92 -16.44 -9.96
N ASN A 166 -37.35 -15.37 -9.29
CA ASN A 166 -36.57 -14.14 -9.15
C ASN A 166 -35.59 -14.33 -7.99
N VAL A 167 -34.31 -14.52 -8.31
CA VAL A 167 -33.22 -14.60 -7.33
C VAL A 167 -32.13 -13.68 -7.84
N GLY A 168 -31.67 -12.74 -7.02
CA GLY A 168 -30.53 -11.89 -7.36
C GLY A 168 -29.22 -12.67 -7.42
N PRO A 169 -28.12 -12.06 -7.89
CA PRO A 169 -26.81 -12.71 -7.88
C PRO A 169 -26.44 -13.16 -6.45
N THR A 170 -26.01 -14.41 -6.31
CA THR A 170 -25.66 -15.01 -5.02
C THR A 170 -24.49 -14.25 -4.40
N THR A 171 -24.76 -13.56 -3.28
CA THR A 171 -23.73 -13.29 -2.30
C THR A 171 -23.30 -14.63 -1.73
N SER A 172 -22.11 -15.12 -2.12
CA SER A 172 -21.48 -16.28 -1.50
C SER A 172 -21.68 -16.24 0.02
N GLU A 173 -21.89 -17.37 0.69
CA GLU A 173 -21.94 -17.46 2.16
C GLU A 173 -20.64 -16.91 2.76
N ILE A 174 -20.59 -15.61 2.98
CA ILE A 174 -19.45 -14.91 3.57
C ILE A 174 -19.62 -15.10 5.08
N LYS A 175 -18.78 -15.97 5.65
CA LYS A 175 -18.73 -16.18 7.09
C LYS A 175 -18.30 -14.87 7.77
N LEU A 176 -19.15 -14.30 8.62
CA LEU A 176 -18.81 -13.07 9.34
C LEU A 176 -17.71 -13.34 10.39
N PRO A 177 -16.71 -12.44 10.51
CA PRO A 177 -15.61 -12.60 11.46
C PRO A 177 -16.07 -12.35 12.90
N GLU A 178 -15.36 -12.93 13.87
CA GLU A 178 -15.44 -12.47 15.27
C GLU A 178 -14.82 -11.06 15.40
N THR A 179 -15.17 -10.33 16.46
CA THR A 179 -14.52 -9.05 16.83
C THR A 179 -13.00 -9.21 16.89
N ASP A 180 -12.24 -8.26 16.34
CA ASP A 180 -10.78 -8.33 16.15
C ASP A 180 -10.28 -9.49 15.26
N GLY A 181 -11.17 -10.25 14.63
CA GLY A 181 -10.83 -11.36 13.75
C GLY A 181 -10.11 -10.91 12.47
N ARG A 182 -9.17 -11.74 12.01
CA ARG A 182 -8.53 -11.57 10.69
C ARG A 182 -9.57 -11.83 9.60
N LEU A 183 -9.73 -10.89 8.67
CA LEU A 183 -10.58 -11.10 7.50
C LEU A 183 -9.81 -11.94 6.46
N THR A 184 -10.50 -12.86 5.81
CA THR A 184 -9.92 -13.83 4.88
C THR A 184 -9.82 -13.31 3.45
N ASN A 185 -10.63 -12.32 3.07
CA ASN A 185 -10.64 -11.74 1.73
C ASN A 185 -11.37 -10.39 1.67
N THR A 186 -11.10 -9.61 0.62
CA THR A 186 -11.68 -8.28 0.39
C THR A 186 -13.21 -8.28 0.30
N PRO A 187 -13.86 -9.31 -0.29
CA PRO A 187 -15.31 -9.46 -0.22
C PRO A 187 -15.89 -9.53 1.20
N GLN A 188 -15.20 -10.19 2.13
CA GLN A 188 -15.62 -10.23 3.53
C GLN A 188 -15.55 -8.85 4.18
N LEU A 189 -14.52 -8.05 3.88
CA LEU A 189 -14.42 -6.66 4.34
C LEU A 189 -15.56 -5.81 3.77
N ALA A 190 -15.84 -5.91 2.47
CA ALA A 190 -16.94 -5.20 1.84
C ALA A 190 -18.30 -5.57 2.45
N CYS A 191 -18.54 -6.85 2.71
CA CYS A 191 -19.75 -7.33 3.37
C CYS A 191 -19.91 -6.73 4.77
N CYS A 192 -18.85 -6.73 5.58
CA CYS A 192 -18.87 -6.13 6.92
C CYS A 192 -19.20 -4.63 6.88
N LEU A 193 -18.57 -3.88 5.96
CA LEU A 193 -18.81 -2.44 5.80
C LEU A 193 -20.20 -2.14 5.24
N GLY A 194 -20.68 -2.94 4.28
CA GLY A 194 -22.03 -2.82 3.74
C GLY A 194 -23.10 -3.04 4.80
N LEU A 195 -22.92 -4.04 5.68
CA LEU A 195 -23.82 -4.26 6.82
C LEU A 195 -23.87 -3.04 7.76
N LEU A 196 -22.74 -2.39 8.02
CA LEU A 196 -22.67 -1.18 8.86
C LEU A 196 -23.35 0.05 8.25
N GLN A 197 -23.62 0.05 6.95
CA GLN A 197 -24.33 1.13 6.25
C GLN A 197 -25.85 0.93 6.23
N VAL A 198 -26.34 -0.28 6.56
CA VAL A 198 -27.78 -0.56 6.63
C VAL A 198 -28.36 0.13 7.86
N SER A 199 -29.30 1.06 7.64
CA SER A 199 -30.02 1.72 8.72
C SER A 199 -30.91 0.71 9.47
N LEU A 200 -30.88 0.74 10.81
CA LEU A 200 -31.70 -0.09 11.72
C LEU A 200 -33.22 -0.02 11.46
N SER A 201 -33.70 0.83 10.56
CA SER A 201 -35.10 0.95 10.17
C SER A 201 -35.59 -0.15 9.21
N HIS A 202 -34.71 -1.04 8.72
CA HIS A 202 -35.03 -2.11 7.76
C HIS A 202 -34.71 -3.52 8.32
N ASP A 203 -35.11 -3.77 9.57
CA ASP A 203 -34.83 -4.99 10.35
C ASP A 203 -35.43 -6.29 9.75
N ASP A 204 -36.45 -6.20 8.89
CA ASP A 204 -37.23 -7.37 8.45
C ASP A 204 -36.57 -8.25 7.37
N ILE A 205 -35.44 -7.81 6.77
CA ILE A 205 -34.83 -8.49 5.60
C ILE A 205 -33.53 -9.26 5.96
N LEU A 206 -32.94 -9.04 7.14
CA LEU A 206 -31.61 -9.58 7.46
C LEU A 206 -31.65 -10.99 8.10
N GLU A 207 -30.71 -11.85 7.71
CA GLU A 207 -30.43 -13.16 8.32
C GLU A 207 -30.15 -13.04 9.85
N PRO A 208 -30.59 -13.99 10.69
CA PRO A 208 -30.42 -13.91 12.15
C PRO A 208 -28.96 -13.78 12.61
N ALA A 209 -28.01 -14.41 11.90
CA ALA A 209 -26.59 -14.32 12.21
C ALA A 209 -26.00 -12.93 11.93
N ALA A 210 -26.41 -12.29 10.81
CA ALA A 210 -25.99 -10.94 10.45
C ALA A 210 -26.54 -9.90 11.44
N ARG A 211 -27.79 -10.06 11.89
CA ARG A 211 -28.38 -9.21 12.95
C ARG A 211 -27.60 -9.28 14.26
N LYS A 212 -27.26 -10.49 14.70
CA LYS A 212 -26.48 -10.68 15.94
C LYS A 212 -25.08 -10.06 15.84
N TRP A 213 -24.43 -10.20 14.68
CA TRP A 213 -23.13 -9.59 14.43
C TRP A 213 -23.22 -8.06 14.47
N LEU A 214 -24.19 -7.46 13.76
CA LEU A 214 -24.41 -6.02 13.74
C LEU A 214 -24.64 -5.43 15.14
N GLN A 215 -25.50 -6.06 15.95
CA GLN A 215 -25.75 -5.62 17.33
C GLN A 215 -24.51 -5.64 18.22
N THR A 216 -23.51 -6.47 17.87
CA THR A 216 -22.24 -6.57 18.59
C THR A 216 -21.29 -5.47 18.14
N ILE A 217 -21.10 -5.31 16.83
CA ILE A 217 -20.16 -4.34 16.24
C ILE A 217 -20.64 -2.90 16.37
N GLU A 218 -21.95 -2.65 16.32
CA GLU A 218 -22.51 -1.29 16.48
C GLU A 218 -22.18 -0.68 17.86
N LYS A 219 -21.97 -1.53 18.88
CA LYS A 219 -21.54 -1.12 20.23
C LYS A 219 -20.04 -0.97 20.37
N ASP A 220 -19.26 -1.38 19.36
CA ASP A 220 -17.81 -1.39 19.33
C ASP A 220 -17.28 -0.38 18.29
N ASN A 221 -17.10 0.86 18.73
CA ASN A 221 -16.59 1.93 17.88
C ASN A 221 -15.16 1.65 17.38
N ASP A 222 -14.34 0.96 18.19
CA ASP A 222 -12.95 0.67 17.83
C ASP A 222 -12.89 -0.34 16.67
N GLU A 223 -13.77 -1.35 16.68
CA GLU A 223 -13.88 -2.32 15.60
C GLU A 223 -14.46 -1.71 14.31
N GLN A 224 -15.44 -0.81 14.42
CA GLN A 224 -15.95 -0.06 13.25
C GLN A 224 -14.86 0.81 12.61
N ASP A 225 -14.10 1.52 13.43
CA ASP A 225 -12.98 2.34 12.97
C ASP A 225 -11.87 1.49 12.36
N ARG A 226 -11.60 0.30 12.93
CA ARG A 226 -10.66 -0.67 12.37
C ARG A 226 -11.08 -1.14 10.97
N LEU A 227 -12.33 -1.53 10.78
CA LEU A 227 -12.85 -2.00 9.48
C LEU A 227 -12.79 -0.89 8.42
N LYS A 228 -13.21 0.34 8.77
CA LYS A 228 -13.10 1.50 7.87
C LYS A 228 -11.64 1.79 7.50
N MET A 229 -10.76 1.81 8.50
CA MET A 229 -9.33 2.03 8.31
C MET A 229 -8.70 0.96 7.43
N LEU A 230 -9.14 -0.29 7.54
CA LEU A 230 -8.65 -1.38 6.71
C LEU A 230 -9.04 -1.18 5.24
N ALA A 231 -10.26 -0.73 4.94
CA ALA A 231 -10.64 -0.38 3.57
C ALA A 231 -9.82 0.79 3.04
N THR A 232 -9.59 1.83 3.84
CA THR A 232 -8.69 2.94 3.46
C THR A 232 -7.26 2.45 3.21
N ASP A 233 -6.75 1.51 4.02
CA ASP A 233 -5.42 0.94 3.87
C ASP A 233 -5.30 0.10 2.59
N VAL A 234 -6.34 -0.64 2.19
CA VAL A 234 -6.42 -1.34 0.89
C VAL A 234 -6.32 -0.36 -0.27
N ILE A 235 -7.08 0.74 -0.25
CA ILE A 235 -7.00 1.79 -1.28
C ILE A 235 -5.60 2.43 -1.31
N ARG A 236 -4.99 2.67 -0.14
CA ARG A 236 -3.64 3.22 -0.06
C ARG A 236 -2.58 2.25 -0.58
N ALA A 237 -2.76 0.95 -0.36
CA ALA A 237 -1.90 -0.09 -0.92
C ALA A 237 -2.00 -0.12 -2.45
N PHE A 238 -3.21 -0.01 -3.00
CA PHE A 238 -3.44 0.10 -4.45
C PHE A 238 -2.75 1.32 -5.08
N LYS A 239 -2.78 2.49 -4.41
CA LYS A 239 -2.07 3.70 -4.86
C LYS A 239 -0.56 3.53 -4.94
N ARG A 240 0.00 2.67 -4.11
CA ARG A 240 1.45 2.41 -4.03
C ARG A 240 1.91 1.30 -4.97
N ASP A 241 1.00 0.49 -5.49
CA ASP A 241 1.36 -0.63 -6.35
C ASP A 241 1.70 -0.13 -7.75
N GLU A 242 2.91 -0.43 -8.20
CA GLU A 242 3.37 -0.11 -9.56
C GLU A 242 2.70 -0.99 -10.60
N ILE A 243 2.23 -2.20 -10.20
CA ILE A 243 1.61 -3.18 -11.09
C ILE A 243 0.15 -3.38 -10.67
N LYS A 244 -0.77 -2.76 -11.41
CA LYS A 244 -2.22 -2.85 -11.20
C LYS A 244 -2.82 -3.92 -12.12
N ASP A 245 -2.59 -5.18 -11.78
CA ASP A 245 -3.17 -6.30 -12.54
C ASP A 245 -4.68 -6.48 -12.27
N ASP A 246 -5.31 -7.38 -13.02
CA ASP A 246 -6.74 -7.67 -12.94
C ASP A 246 -7.21 -8.05 -11.52
N LYS A 247 -6.39 -8.79 -10.76
CA LYS A 247 -6.74 -9.21 -9.39
C LYS A 247 -6.74 -8.02 -8.44
N VAL A 248 -5.70 -7.19 -8.52
CA VAL A 248 -5.55 -5.98 -7.71
C VAL A 248 -6.67 -4.98 -7.99
N ILE A 249 -7.07 -4.83 -9.26
CA ILE A 249 -8.18 -3.97 -9.67
C ILE A 249 -9.52 -4.52 -9.16
N ALA A 250 -9.76 -5.82 -9.29
CA ALA A 250 -10.97 -6.45 -8.78
C ALA A 250 -11.16 -6.25 -7.27
N GLU A 251 -10.08 -6.28 -6.47
CA GLU A 251 -10.14 -6.03 -5.03
C GLU A 251 -10.65 -4.62 -4.68
N VAL A 252 -10.10 -3.58 -5.31
CA VAL A 252 -10.51 -2.20 -5.01
C VAL A 252 -11.87 -1.83 -5.60
N VAL A 253 -12.21 -2.37 -6.78
CA VAL A 253 -13.55 -2.20 -7.37
C VAL A 253 -14.62 -2.83 -6.48
N TYR A 254 -14.34 -3.98 -5.86
CA TYR A 254 -15.28 -4.64 -4.96
C TYR A 254 -15.58 -3.82 -3.70
N LEU A 255 -14.62 -3.03 -3.20
CA LEU A 255 -14.83 -2.14 -2.07
C LEU A 255 -15.60 -0.88 -2.44
N ALA A 256 -15.58 -0.45 -3.70
CA ALA A 256 -16.07 0.86 -4.12
C ALA A 256 -17.50 1.22 -3.65
N PRO A 257 -18.50 0.31 -3.67
CA PRO A 257 -19.86 0.63 -3.23
C PRO A 257 -19.98 0.93 -1.74
N VAL A 258 -19.03 0.46 -0.93
CA VAL A 258 -19.05 0.58 0.54
C VAL A 258 -18.01 1.56 1.08
N LEU A 259 -17.22 2.19 0.22
CA LEU A 259 -16.33 3.28 0.61
C LEU A 259 -17.14 4.51 1.01
N ASP A 260 -16.56 5.38 1.83
CA ASP A 260 -17.08 6.74 1.96
C ASP A 260 -16.82 7.56 0.69
N LYS A 261 -17.53 8.68 0.53
CA LYS A 261 -17.47 9.51 -0.68
C LYS A 261 -16.04 10.00 -0.97
N ASP A 262 -15.27 10.36 0.06
CA ASP A 262 -13.92 10.88 -0.11
C ASP A 262 -12.95 9.79 -0.59
N ALA A 263 -13.00 8.60 0.00
CA ALA A 263 -12.19 7.45 -0.39
C ALA A 263 -12.57 6.93 -1.78
N PHE A 264 -13.85 6.96 -2.15
CA PHE A 264 -14.31 6.65 -3.51
C PHE A 264 -13.75 7.64 -4.52
N GLN A 265 -13.85 8.94 -4.23
CA GLN A 265 -13.32 10.01 -5.08
C GLN A 265 -11.80 9.91 -5.26
N ASP A 266 -11.09 9.57 -4.18
CA ASP A 266 -9.65 9.29 -4.22
C ASP A 266 -9.30 8.10 -5.12
N LEU A 267 -10.09 7.03 -5.07
CA LEU A 267 -9.94 5.86 -5.94
C LEU A 267 -10.23 6.23 -7.41
N LEU A 268 -11.31 6.98 -7.66
CA LEU A 268 -11.68 7.44 -8.99
C LEU A 268 -10.58 8.27 -9.65
N ARG A 269 -9.96 9.20 -8.90
CA ARG A 269 -8.83 10.02 -9.36
C ARG A 269 -7.62 9.18 -9.76
N GLU A 270 -7.36 8.09 -9.06
CA GLU A 270 -6.24 7.20 -9.36
C GLU A 270 -6.42 6.45 -10.68
N PHE A 271 -7.62 5.92 -10.93
CA PHE A 271 -7.96 5.32 -12.23
C PHE A 271 -7.92 6.36 -13.36
N TYR A 272 -8.47 7.55 -13.12
CA TYR A 272 -8.37 8.67 -14.07
C TYR A 272 -6.92 9.01 -14.40
N SER A 273 -6.06 9.19 -13.39
CA SER A 273 -4.66 9.53 -13.60
C SER A 273 -3.89 8.43 -14.32
N GLY A 274 -4.18 7.15 -13.99
CA GLY A 274 -3.51 6.01 -14.59
C GLY A 274 -3.81 5.90 -16.09
N ILE A 275 -5.07 6.07 -16.50
CA ILE A 275 -5.44 6.11 -17.92
C ILE A 275 -4.90 7.37 -18.61
N ASN A 276 -4.90 8.52 -17.92
CA ASN A 276 -4.42 9.77 -18.49
C ASN A 276 -2.89 9.78 -18.73
N GLN A 277 -2.11 9.23 -17.81
CA GLN A 277 -0.64 9.28 -17.85
C GLN A 277 0.00 8.13 -18.63
N SER A 278 -0.70 7.02 -18.86
CA SER A 278 -0.10 5.86 -19.53
C SER A 278 0.20 6.14 -21.02
N GLU A 279 1.42 5.85 -21.47
CA GLU A 279 1.79 5.97 -22.89
C GLU A 279 1.00 4.95 -23.76
N LEU A 280 0.86 3.72 -23.25
CA LEU A 280 0.04 2.66 -23.85
C LEU A 280 -1.29 2.53 -23.09
N LEU A 281 -2.35 2.13 -23.77
CA LEU A 281 -3.64 1.90 -23.13
C LEU A 281 -3.59 0.69 -22.18
N ASP A 282 -3.74 0.95 -20.89
CA ASP A 282 -3.93 -0.11 -19.88
C ASP A 282 -5.39 -0.58 -19.89
N VAL A 283 -5.61 -1.78 -20.41
CA VAL A 283 -6.95 -2.37 -20.56
C VAL A 283 -7.58 -2.69 -19.21
N HIS A 284 -6.79 -3.10 -18.21
CA HIS A 284 -7.32 -3.47 -16.90
C HIS A 284 -7.79 -2.24 -16.14
N GLN A 285 -7.03 -1.15 -16.17
CA GLN A 285 -7.45 0.10 -15.56
C GLN A 285 -8.68 0.71 -16.25
N LEU A 286 -8.77 0.58 -17.57
CA LEU A 286 -9.95 1.02 -18.31
C LEU A 286 -11.21 0.24 -17.89
N GLU A 287 -11.09 -1.08 -17.73
CA GLU A 287 -12.18 -1.95 -17.26
C GLU A 287 -12.54 -1.66 -15.81
N GLY A 288 -11.55 -1.46 -14.93
CA GLY A 288 -11.76 -1.07 -13.54
C GLY A 288 -12.47 0.28 -13.39
N LEU A 289 -12.09 1.29 -14.19
CA LEU A 289 -12.79 2.58 -14.22
C LEU A 289 -14.26 2.43 -14.62
N ALA A 290 -14.53 1.64 -15.66
CA ALA A 290 -15.89 1.38 -16.10
C ALA A 290 -16.72 0.71 -14.99
N GLN A 291 -16.15 -0.26 -14.27
CA GLN A 291 -16.80 -0.92 -13.15
C GLN A 291 -17.02 0.01 -11.95
N LEU A 292 -16.08 0.92 -11.66
CA LEU A 292 -16.23 1.95 -10.63
C LEU A 292 -17.38 2.91 -10.92
N VAL A 293 -17.51 3.34 -12.18
CA VAL A 293 -18.59 4.24 -12.60
C VAL A 293 -19.95 3.54 -12.49
N GLN A 294 -20.04 2.27 -12.91
CA GLN A 294 -21.27 1.48 -12.81
C GLN A 294 -21.65 1.12 -11.36
N GLY A 295 -20.65 0.91 -10.49
CA GLY A 295 -20.83 0.50 -9.09
C GLY A 295 -20.89 1.66 -8.10
N ALA A 296 -20.94 2.90 -8.56
CA ALA A 296 -20.92 4.08 -7.70
C ALA A 296 -22.21 4.19 -6.87
N GLY A 297 -22.07 4.52 -5.58
CA GLY A 297 -23.21 4.82 -4.72
C GLY A 297 -23.96 6.10 -5.15
N PRO A 298 -25.25 6.25 -4.78
CA PRO A 298 -26.00 7.47 -5.09
C PRO A 298 -25.29 8.73 -4.56
N GLY A 299 -25.03 9.70 -5.44
CA GLY A 299 -24.37 10.97 -5.09
C GLY A 299 -22.84 10.92 -4.97
N TYR A 300 -22.20 9.78 -5.30
CA TYR A 300 -20.74 9.65 -5.28
C TYR A 300 -20.07 10.26 -6.51
N LEU A 301 -20.72 10.17 -7.67
CA LEU A 301 -20.25 10.76 -8.93
C LEU A 301 -20.86 12.14 -9.12
N GLU A 302 -20.02 13.15 -9.34
CA GLU A 302 -20.46 14.49 -9.71
C GLU A 302 -20.53 14.63 -11.24
N ALA A 303 -21.40 15.51 -11.73
CA ALA A 303 -21.55 15.73 -13.17
C ALA A 303 -20.22 16.12 -13.85
N ASP A 304 -19.40 16.92 -13.17
CA ASP A 304 -18.07 17.34 -13.64
C ASP A 304 -17.09 16.16 -13.73
N ASP A 305 -17.16 15.20 -12.81
CA ASP A 305 -16.32 13.99 -12.85
C ASP A 305 -16.62 13.17 -14.10
N LEU A 306 -17.90 12.95 -14.40
CA LEU A 306 -18.35 12.21 -15.57
C LEU A 306 -17.96 12.89 -16.88
N VAL A 307 -18.09 14.22 -16.96
CA VAL A 307 -17.66 15.01 -18.13
C VAL A 307 -16.16 14.87 -18.36
N LYS A 308 -15.33 15.04 -17.32
CA LYS A 308 -13.86 14.89 -17.42
C LYS A 308 -13.44 13.49 -17.83
N ILE A 309 -14.11 12.47 -17.29
CA ILE A 309 -13.86 11.07 -17.68
C ILE A 309 -14.22 10.87 -19.16
N LEU A 310 -15.37 11.37 -19.61
CA LEU A 310 -15.78 11.28 -21.01
C LEU A 310 -14.82 12.00 -21.96
N GLU A 311 -14.30 13.17 -21.58
CA GLU A 311 -13.27 13.92 -22.33
C GLU A 311 -11.98 13.11 -22.48
N LEU A 312 -11.50 12.50 -21.39
CA LEU A 312 -10.34 11.63 -21.38
C LEU A 312 -10.53 10.42 -22.32
N LEU A 313 -11.65 9.71 -22.17
CA LEU A 313 -11.97 8.53 -22.98
C LEU A 313 -12.15 8.89 -24.46
N SER A 314 -12.84 9.99 -24.77
CA SER A 314 -13.00 10.51 -26.14
C SER A 314 -11.66 10.85 -26.79
N THR A 315 -10.73 11.44 -26.03
CA THR A 315 -9.38 11.74 -26.50
C THR A 315 -8.59 10.47 -26.79
N ARG A 316 -8.61 9.49 -25.88
CA ARG A 316 -7.95 8.19 -26.07
C ARG A 316 -8.55 7.39 -27.22
N LEU A 317 -9.88 7.39 -27.37
CA LEU A 317 -10.60 6.72 -28.45
C LEU A 317 -10.19 7.27 -29.82
N ARG A 318 -10.22 8.59 -29.99
CA ARG A 318 -9.81 9.24 -31.25
C ARG A 318 -8.31 9.11 -31.54
N GLY A 319 -7.47 9.03 -30.52
CA GLY A 319 -6.02 8.82 -30.65
C GLY A 319 -5.61 7.37 -30.93
N THR A 320 -6.52 6.40 -30.83
CA THR A 320 -6.21 4.98 -31.03
C THR A 320 -6.15 4.62 -32.52
N HIS A 321 -5.10 3.90 -32.93
CA HIS A 321 -4.89 3.52 -34.33
C HIS A 321 -5.98 2.56 -34.85
N GLN A 322 -6.50 2.83 -36.05
CA GLN A 322 -7.63 2.09 -36.67
C GLN A 322 -7.40 0.57 -36.81
N GLN A 323 -6.14 0.12 -36.90
CA GLN A 323 -5.80 -1.31 -36.97
C GLN A 323 -5.83 -2.03 -35.61
N SER A 324 -6.27 -1.38 -34.53
CA SER A 324 -6.40 -1.97 -33.18
C SER A 324 -7.88 -2.13 -32.76
N PRO A 325 -8.68 -2.96 -33.46
CA PRO A 325 -10.13 -3.06 -33.22
C PRO A 325 -10.47 -3.45 -31.78
N ARG A 326 -9.62 -4.25 -31.12
CA ARG A 326 -9.79 -4.63 -29.72
C ARG A 326 -9.74 -3.43 -28.76
N TYR A 327 -8.82 -2.48 -28.95
CA TYR A 327 -8.70 -1.30 -28.08
C TYR A 327 -9.82 -0.29 -28.34
N ILE A 328 -10.17 -0.09 -29.62
CA ILE A 328 -11.31 0.75 -30.00
C ILE A 328 -12.58 0.20 -29.36
N HIS A 329 -12.84 -1.12 -29.48
CA HIS A 329 -13.99 -1.76 -28.85
C HIS A 329 -14.03 -1.54 -27.33
N ARG A 330 -12.92 -1.79 -26.62
CA ARG A 330 -12.87 -1.62 -25.14
C ARG A 330 -13.10 -0.17 -24.71
N LEU A 331 -12.54 0.80 -25.44
CA LEU A 331 -12.78 2.22 -25.20
C LEU A 331 -14.24 2.61 -25.49
N THR A 332 -14.84 2.09 -26.57
CA THR A 332 -16.26 2.34 -26.88
C THR A 332 -17.19 1.76 -25.81
N VAL A 333 -16.86 0.59 -25.23
CA VAL A 333 -17.58 0.04 -24.05
C VAL A 333 -17.48 0.99 -22.86
N ALA A 334 -16.27 1.45 -22.52
CA ALA A 334 -16.08 2.38 -21.40
C ALA A 334 -16.83 3.71 -21.62
N VAL A 335 -16.80 4.26 -22.84
CA VAL A 335 -17.58 5.44 -23.23
C VAL A 335 -19.08 5.20 -23.05
N SER A 336 -19.58 4.03 -23.45
CA SER A 336 -21.00 3.67 -23.29
C SER A 336 -21.41 3.65 -21.83
N ASN A 337 -20.57 3.06 -20.96
CA ASN A 337 -20.83 2.97 -19.52
C ASN A 337 -20.87 4.34 -18.84
N VAL A 338 -19.97 5.25 -19.23
CA VAL A 338 -19.95 6.62 -18.71
C VAL A 338 -21.17 7.40 -19.19
N LEU A 339 -21.54 7.29 -20.48
CA LEU A 339 -22.75 7.92 -21.00
C LEU A 339 -24.02 7.38 -20.34
N ASP A 340 -24.04 6.08 -20.03
CA ASP A 340 -25.15 5.47 -19.32
C ASP A 340 -25.29 6.04 -17.89
N ALA A 341 -24.17 6.22 -17.18
CA ALA A 341 -24.14 6.87 -15.87
C ALA A 341 -24.50 8.36 -15.93
N MET A 342 -24.13 9.06 -17.01
CA MET A 342 -24.53 10.46 -17.23
C MET A 342 -26.04 10.60 -17.45
N ALA A 343 -26.64 9.63 -18.14
CA ALA A 343 -28.09 9.58 -18.31
C ALA A 343 -28.81 9.32 -16.97
N ASP A 344 -28.25 8.47 -16.11
CA ASP A 344 -28.82 8.16 -14.79
C ASP A 344 -28.68 9.30 -13.77
N THR A 345 -27.63 10.12 -13.90
CA THR A 345 -27.33 11.24 -13.01
C THR A 345 -27.88 12.59 -13.52
N GLU A 346 -28.67 12.57 -14.59
CA GLU A 346 -29.23 13.75 -15.27
C GLU A 346 -28.20 14.86 -15.59
N VAL A 347 -27.02 14.49 -16.08
CA VAL A 347 -26.03 15.50 -16.51
C VAL A 347 -26.62 16.35 -17.65
N LYS A 348 -26.59 17.67 -17.48
CA LYS A 348 -27.06 18.66 -18.46
C LYS A 348 -25.88 19.45 -19.02
N ASP A 349 -26.08 20.08 -20.17
CA ASP A 349 -25.17 21.04 -20.78
C ASP A 349 -23.81 20.48 -21.26
N LEU A 350 -23.80 19.28 -21.84
CA LEU A 350 -22.58 18.75 -22.47
C LEU A 350 -22.08 19.70 -23.57
N ASP A 351 -20.78 20.02 -23.60
CA ASP A 351 -20.28 20.95 -24.62
C ASP A 351 -20.41 20.34 -26.02
N ARG A 352 -21.22 21.00 -26.85
CA ARG A 352 -21.50 20.51 -28.18
C ARG A 352 -20.25 20.48 -29.06
N VAL A 353 -19.43 21.53 -29.00
CA VAL A 353 -18.35 21.81 -29.96
C VAL A 353 -17.11 21.00 -29.64
N SER A 354 -16.77 20.87 -28.36
CA SER A 354 -15.54 20.20 -27.90
C SER A 354 -15.71 18.70 -27.71
N LEU A 355 -16.92 18.24 -27.35
CA LEU A 355 -17.15 16.87 -26.90
C LEU A 355 -18.27 16.14 -27.63
N HIS A 356 -19.50 16.70 -27.69
CA HIS A 356 -20.66 15.99 -28.25
C HIS A 356 -20.56 15.73 -29.75
N GLU A 357 -20.35 16.77 -30.56
CA GLU A 357 -20.29 16.69 -32.01
C GLU A 357 -19.06 15.90 -32.51
N PRO A 358 -17.85 16.08 -31.92
CA PRO A 358 -16.71 15.26 -32.29
C PRO A 358 -16.88 13.77 -31.95
N LEU A 359 -17.47 13.44 -30.79
CA LEU A 359 -17.67 12.05 -30.37
C LEU A 359 -18.76 11.37 -31.21
N SER A 360 -19.90 12.03 -31.44
CA SER A 360 -20.97 11.51 -32.30
C SER A 360 -20.49 11.30 -33.75
N THR A 361 -19.68 12.21 -34.28
CA THR A 361 -19.06 12.06 -35.61
C THR A 361 -18.17 10.82 -35.67
N TYR A 362 -17.27 10.66 -34.70
CA TYR A 362 -16.37 9.50 -34.64
C TYR A 362 -17.13 8.18 -34.49
N LEU A 363 -18.12 8.11 -33.60
CA LEU A 363 -18.95 6.91 -33.42
C LEU A 363 -19.71 6.55 -34.70
N ASN A 364 -20.18 7.54 -35.46
CA ASN A 364 -20.83 7.31 -36.74
C ASN A 364 -19.85 6.83 -37.82
N GLU A 365 -18.59 7.27 -37.82
CA GLU A 365 -17.55 6.75 -38.74
C GLU A 365 -17.29 5.26 -38.52
N LEU A 366 -17.40 4.77 -37.28
CA LEU A 366 -17.24 3.34 -36.96
C LEU A 366 -18.32 2.45 -37.60
N LYS A 367 -19.42 3.02 -38.10
CA LYS A 367 -20.46 2.30 -38.87
C LYS A 367 -19.89 1.53 -40.07
N GLY A 368 -18.83 2.06 -40.69
CA GLY A 368 -18.16 1.45 -41.83
C GLY A 368 -17.18 0.31 -41.49
N ASN A 369 -16.97 -0.01 -40.22
CA ASN A 369 -15.98 -1.00 -39.81
C ASN A 369 -16.40 -2.43 -40.21
N SER A 370 -15.42 -3.31 -40.48
CA SER A 370 -15.68 -4.72 -40.82
C SER A 370 -16.17 -5.55 -39.63
N ASP A 371 -15.80 -5.21 -38.39
CA ASP A 371 -16.17 -5.91 -37.16
C ASP A 371 -17.59 -5.54 -36.67
N PRO A 372 -18.56 -6.47 -36.68
CA PRO A 372 -19.94 -6.20 -36.24
C PRO A 372 -20.07 -5.87 -34.74
N TYR A 373 -19.19 -6.40 -33.88
CA TYR A 373 -19.25 -6.14 -32.44
C TYR A 373 -18.91 -4.68 -32.15
N LEU A 374 -17.90 -4.15 -32.86
CA LEU A 374 -17.53 -2.75 -32.78
C LEU A 374 -18.61 -1.84 -33.34
N VAL A 375 -19.23 -2.20 -34.46
CA VAL A 375 -20.33 -1.41 -35.05
C VAL A 375 -21.53 -1.35 -34.09
N TYR A 376 -21.90 -2.49 -33.49
CA TYR A 376 -22.97 -2.54 -32.49
C TYR A 376 -22.66 -1.65 -31.28
N GLN A 377 -21.46 -1.80 -30.70
CA GLN A 377 -21.05 -1.02 -29.53
C GLN A 377 -21.01 0.49 -29.84
N ALA A 378 -20.57 0.87 -31.05
CA ALA A 378 -20.59 2.26 -31.49
C ALA A 378 -22.03 2.78 -31.64
N ALA A 379 -22.95 1.97 -32.16
CA ALA A 379 -24.37 2.32 -32.24
C ALA A 379 -24.99 2.50 -30.85
N TYR A 380 -24.67 1.63 -29.89
CA TYR A 380 -25.09 1.75 -28.50
C TYR A 380 -24.58 3.04 -27.87
N ALA A 381 -23.26 3.30 -27.95
CA ALA A 381 -22.66 4.53 -27.44
C ALA A 381 -23.27 5.79 -28.06
N TYR A 382 -23.60 5.73 -29.36
CA TYR A 382 -24.21 6.83 -30.08
C TYR A 382 -25.65 7.12 -29.58
N GLN A 383 -26.44 6.08 -29.32
CA GLN A 383 -27.78 6.24 -28.74
C GLN A 383 -27.71 6.80 -27.31
N ALA A 384 -26.76 6.32 -26.49
CA ALA A 384 -26.52 6.86 -25.16
C ALA A 384 -26.14 8.35 -25.21
N LEU A 385 -25.25 8.74 -26.12
CA LEU A 385 -24.82 10.14 -26.30
C LEU A 385 -25.96 11.07 -26.71
N ILE A 386 -26.90 10.61 -27.54
CA ILE A 386 -28.08 11.41 -27.93
C ILE A 386 -29.07 11.57 -26.77
N CYS A 387 -29.08 10.65 -25.81
CA CYS A 387 -29.90 10.76 -24.60
C CYS A 387 -29.35 11.76 -23.58
N VAL A 388 -28.07 12.15 -23.68
CA VAL A 388 -27.46 13.18 -22.82
C VAL A 388 -27.61 14.57 -23.47
N PRO A 389 -28.28 15.55 -22.82
CA PRO A 389 -28.49 16.90 -23.38
C PRO A 389 -27.18 17.68 -23.59
N ASP A 390 -27.05 18.36 -24.73
CA ASP A 390 -25.96 19.31 -25.00
C ASP A 390 -26.33 20.76 -24.58
N ASN A 391 -25.34 21.67 -24.60
CA ASN A 391 -25.49 23.06 -24.22
C ASN A 391 -26.19 23.97 -25.26
N GLU A 392 -26.82 23.41 -26.31
CA GLU A 392 -27.56 24.19 -27.31
C GLU A 392 -29.07 23.84 -27.30
N SER A 393 -29.92 24.82 -26.99
CA SER A 393 -31.38 24.65 -26.99
C SER A 393 -31.89 24.01 -28.29
N LEU A 394 -32.68 22.93 -28.16
CA LEU A 394 -33.24 22.03 -29.20
C LEU A 394 -33.87 22.69 -30.45
N TRP A 395 -34.03 24.02 -30.49
CA TRP A 395 -34.64 24.77 -31.58
C TRP A 395 -33.68 25.49 -32.54
N LYS A 396 -32.36 25.53 -32.28
CA LYS A 396 -31.38 26.17 -33.22
C LYS A 396 -30.73 25.21 -34.24
N ALA A 397 -30.78 23.90 -34.00
CA ALA A 397 -30.17 22.89 -34.89
C ALA A 397 -31.01 22.54 -36.13
N GLY A 398 -32.33 22.73 -36.09
CA GLY A 398 -33.25 22.35 -37.17
C GLY A 398 -33.20 23.24 -38.43
N LEU A 399 -32.57 24.42 -38.37
CA LEU A 399 -32.58 25.38 -39.48
C LEU A 399 -31.31 25.37 -40.36
N ARG A 400 -30.28 24.59 -40.00
CA ARG A 400 -29.00 24.54 -40.76
C ARG A 400 -28.83 23.29 -41.63
N ARG A 401 -29.60 22.23 -41.44
CA ARG A 401 -29.46 20.95 -42.18
C ARG A 401 -30.50 20.69 -43.30
N THR A 402 -31.35 21.66 -43.64
CA THR A 402 -32.35 21.54 -44.73
C THR A 402 -32.42 22.78 -45.61
N GLY A 403 -31.27 23.31 -46.02
CA GLY A 403 -31.18 24.53 -46.83
C GLY A 403 -30.29 24.37 -48.06
N LYS A 404 -30.74 23.61 -49.07
CA LYS A 404 -30.48 23.80 -50.53
C LYS A 404 -30.88 22.56 -51.35
N VAL A 405 -32.16 22.46 -51.69
CA VAL A 405 -32.68 22.13 -53.04
C VAL A 405 -34.11 22.69 -53.08
N ILE A 406 -34.32 23.81 -53.77
CA ILE A 406 -35.66 24.30 -54.13
C ILE A 406 -35.78 24.20 -55.65
N GLN A 407 -36.66 23.28 -56.10
CA GLN A 407 -37.49 23.24 -57.33
C GLN A 407 -37.63 21.77 -57.75
N GLY A 408 -38.77 21.09 -57.69
CA GLY A 408 -40.13 21.49 -57.35
C GLY A 408 -41.05 20.27 -57.21
N PHE A 409 -42.29 20.55 -56.77
CA PHE A 409 -43.41 19.66 -56.43
C PHE A 409 -43.39 18.95 -55.06
N ALA A 410 -43.97 19.60 -54.04
CA ALA A 410 -44.41 18.95 -52.80
C ALA A 410 -45.71 19.59 -52.26
N GLY A 411 -46.83 19.23 -52.88
CA GLY A 411 -48.15 19.39 -52.27
C GLY A 411 -48.44 18.20 -51.37
N LEU A 412 -48.20 18.36 -50.05
CA LEU A 412 -48.76 17.56 -48.97
C LEU A 412 -48.46 18.28 -47.64
N VAL A 413 -48.96 19.50 -47.51
CA VAL A 413 -49.01 20.24 -46.24
C VAL A 413 -50.44 20.15 -45.72
N SER A 414 -50.59 19.55 -44.53
CA SER A 414 -51.39 20.05 -43.41
C SER A 414 -52.04 18.92 -42.60
N ALA A 415 -51.22 18.15 -41.88
CA ALA A 415 -51.65 17.37 -40.71
C ALA A 415 -50.45 17.09 -39.78
N VAL A 416 -49.78 18.14 -39.31
CA VAL A 416 -48.87 18.04 -38.16
C VAL A 416 -49.15 19.23 -37.24
N LYS A 417 -50.18 19.06 -36.42
CA LYS A 417 -50.28 19.71 -35.11
C LYS A 417 -50.53 18.59 -34.10
N GLY A 418 -49.58 18.39 -33.20
CA GLY A 418 -49.72 17.53 -32.04
C GLY A 418 -48.72 16.38 -31.99
N LEU A 419 -47.45 16.68 -31.70
CA LEU A 419 -46.55 15.74 -31.05
C LEU A 419 -45.71 16.54 -30.06
N ASP A 420 -46.13 16.47 -28.81
CA ASP A 420 -45.51 17.11 -27.66
C ASP A 420 -44.54 16.10 -27.03
N LEU A 421 -43.24 16.24 -27.30
CA LEU A 421 -42.21 15.28 -26.88
C LEU A 421 -42.04 15.21 -25.36
N ASN A 422 -42.45 16.25 -24.63
CA ASN A 422 -42.39 16.26 -23.17
C ASN A 422 -43.36 15.22 -22.57
N LYS A 423 -44.52 14.98 -23.22
CA LYS A 423 -45.47 13.95 -22.77
C LYS A 423 -44.98 12.51 -22.95
N PHE A 424 -44.01 12.26 -23.82
CA PHE A 424 -43.40 10.94 -23.98
C PHE A 424 -42.41 10.62 -22.84
N ILE A 425 -41.79 11.66 -22.28
CA ILE A 425 -40.91 11.57 -21.10
C ILE A 425 -41.77 11.49 -19.83
N ASP A 426 -42.84 12.28 -19.73
CA ASP A 426 -43.80 12.19 -18.61
C ASP A 426 -44.45 10.79 -18.53
N GLY A 427 -44.71 10.14 -19.68
CA GLY A 427 -45.25 8.77 -19.73
C GLY A 427 -44.25 7.65 -19.34
N LEU A 428 -42.97 7.96 -19.19
CA LEU A 428 -41.94 7.05 -18.65
C LEU A 428 -41.82 7.20 -17.13
N GLU A 429 -42.10 8.38 -16.57
CA GLU A 429 -42.21 8.61 -15.12
C GLU A 429 -43.40 7.81 -14.52
N ASP A 430 -44.49 7.67 -15.28
CA ASP A 430 -45.67 6.89 -14.88
C ASP A 430 -45.45 5.36 -14.86
N ILE A 431 -44.28 4.84 -15.25
CA ILE A 431 -43.98 3.38 -15.17
C ILE A 431 -43.83 2.89 -13.72
N GLN A 432 -43.68 3.80 -12.75
CA GLN A 432 -43.83 3.45 -11.33
C GLN A 432 -45.30 3.29 -10.87
N GLN A 433 -46.30 3.63 -11.68
CA GLN A 433 -47.72 3.39 -11.38
C GLN A 433 -48.52 2.84 -12.57
N GLY A 434 -48.56 1.52 -12.70
CA GLY A 434 -49.72 0.79 -13.22
C GLY A 434 -49.98 0.80 -14.74
N PHE A 435 -50.23 -0.39 -15.29
CA PHE A 435 -50.64 -0.63 -16.67
C PHE A 435 -51.91 0.14 -17.08
N SER A 436 -51.82 1.09 -18.02
CA SER A 436 -52.82 1.30 -19.08
C SER A 436 -52.39 2.40 -20.09
N GLY A 437 -52.02 2.03 -21.31
CA GLY A 437 -51.75 3.04 -22.36
C GLY A 437 -51.21 2.54 -23.70
N VAL A 438 -51.62 1.35 -24.14
CA VAL A 438 -50.97 0.65 -25.28
C VAL A 438 -51.42 1.14 -26.67
N THR A 439 -52.41 2.02 -26.80
CA THR A 439 -53.07 2.18 -28.12
C THR A 439 -52.44 3.23 -29.06
N GLU A 440 -51.74 4.25 -28.55
CA GLU A 440 -51.32 5.40 -29.39
C GLU A 440 -49.85 5.43 -29.81
N ALA A 441 -48.99 4.65 -29.15
CA ALA A 441 -47.61 4.38 -29.60
C ALA A 441 -47.56 3.45 -30.84
N VAL A 442 -48.65 2.74 -31.13
CA VAL A 442 -48.74 1.70 -32.17
C VAL A 442 -48.80 2.26 -33.60
N ARG A 443 -49.18 3.53 -33.81
CA ARG A 443 -49.28 4.11 -35.17
C ARG A 443 -47.96 4.64 -35.75
N VAL A 444 -47.00 5.05 -34.92
CA VAL A 444 -45.75 5.67 -35.39
C VAL A 444 -44.73 4.61 -35.86
N VAL A 445 -44.80 3.40 -35.29
CA VAL A 445 -43.87 2.29 -35.58
C VAL A 445 -44.21 1.54 -36.87
N LYS A 446 -45.50 1.48 -37.26
CA LYS A 446 -45.95 0.74 -38.46
C LYS A 446 -45.41 1.33 -39.78
N THR A 447 -45.27 2.65 -39.86
CA THR A 447 -44.80 3.35 -41.08
C THR A 447 -43.28 3.26 -41.31
N VAL A 448 -42.49 2.95 -40.29
CA VAL A 448 -41.04 2.71 -40.43
C VAL A 448 -40.78 1.26 -40.85
N TYR A 449 -41.59 0.33 -40.35
CA TYR A 449 -41.47 -1.10 -40.63
C TYR A 449 -41.70 -1.45 -42.10
N GLU A 450 -42.67 -0.80 -42.77
CA GLU A 450 -42.98 -1.04 -44.18
C GLU A 450 -41.86 -0.59 -45.13
N GLY A 451 -40.98 0.33 -44.72
CA GLY A 451 -39.83 0.81 -45.50
C GLY A 451 -38.58 -0.08 -45.43
N VAL A 452 -38.45 -0.94 -44.41
CA VAL A 452 -37.29 -1.83 -44.23
C VAL A 452 -37.56 -3.22 -44.81
N SER A 453 -38.83 -3.63 -44.92
CA SER A 453 -39.22 -4.89 -45.54
C SER A 453 -38.95 -5.00 -47.06
N SER A 454 -38.59 -3.90 -47.75
CA SER A 454 -38.26 -3.93 -49.19
C SER A 454 -36.80 -4.26 -49.51
N LEU A 455 -35.93 -4.50 -48.53
CA LEU A 455 -34.51 -4.87 -48.75
C LEU A 455 -34.22 -6.37 -48.66
N ALA A 456 -35.18 -7.18 -48.20
CA ALA A 456 -35.04 -8.65 -48.15
C ALA A 456 -34.98 -9.35 -49.53
N GLN A 457 -34.95 -8.59 -50.63
CA GLN A 457 -34.84 -9.07 -52.00
C GLN A 457 -33.48 -8.76 -52.67
N SER A 458 -32.54 -8.10 -51.98
CA SER A 458 -31.32 -7.54 -52.61
C SER A 458 -30.12 -8.49 -52.75
N GLY A 459 -30.11 -9.65 -52.08
CA GLY A 459 -28.97 -10.58 -52.15
C GLY A 459 -27.70 -10.12 -51.42
N GLN A 460 -27.78 -9.14 -50.50
CA GLN A 460 -26.68 -8.72 -49.63
C GLN A 460 -26.30 -9.80 -48.60
N SER A 461 -25.06 -9.76 -48.09
CA SER A 461 -24.61 -10.72 -47.07
C SER A 461 -25.33 -10.49 -45.74
N PHE A 462 -25.59 -11.55 -44.97
CA PHE A 462 -26.22 -11.49 -43.63
C PHE A 462 -25.59 -10.42 -42.70
N MET A 463 -24.27 -10.22 -42.85
CA MET A 463 -23.49 -9.25 -42.08
C MET A 463 -23.74 -7.79 -42.48
N GLU A 464 -24.06 -7.53 -43.76
CA GLU A 464 -24.44 -6.19 -44.23
C GLU A 464 -25.87 -5.86 -43.79
N CYS A 465 -26.79 -6.82 -43.84
CA CYS A 465 -28.14 -6.66 -43.31
C CYS A 465 -28.17 -6.33 -41.80
N LEU A 466 -27.30 -6.98 -41.01
CA LEU A 466 -27.17 -6.68 -39.57
C LEU A 466 -26.67 -5.26 -39.32
N LYS A 467 -25.64 -4.80 -40.06
CA LYS A 467 -25.09 -3.44 -39.93
C LYS A 467 -26.07 -2.37 -40.38
N GLU A 468 -26.88 -2.63 -41.40
CA GLU A 468 -27.96 -1.72 -41.82
C GLU A 468 -29.06 -1.59 -40.75
N GLY A 469 -29.24 -2.60 -39.90
CA GLY A 469 -30.17 -2.58 -38.77
C GLY A 469 -29.73 -1.71 -37.58
N PHE A 470 -28.46 -1.32 -37.49
CA PHE A 470 -27.94 -0.48 -36.42
C PHE A 470 -28.08 1.00 -36.79
N SER A 471 -29.05 1.70 -36.19
CA SER A 471 -29.37 3.09 -36.52
C SER A 471 -28.49 4.11 -35.80
N PHE A 472 -27.99 5.10 -36.55
CA PHE A 472 -27.19 6.24 -36.10
C PHE A 472 -27.86 7.59 -36.42
N ASP A 473 -29.15 7.59 -36.77
CA ASP A 473 -29.79 8.77 -37.38
C ASP A 473 -30.94 9.36 -36.55
N ARG A 474 -31.48 8.62 -35.56
CA ARG A 474 -32.61 9.02 -34.68
C ARG A 474 -32.53 8.33 -33.32
N LYS A 475 -33.19 8.89 -32.29
CA LYS A 475 -33.41 8.22 -30.99
C LYS A 475 -34.23 6.95 -31.20
N CYS A 476 -33.69 5.80 -30.78
CA CYS A 476 -34.33 4.50 -30.97
C CYS A 476 -34.85 3.91 -29.66
N ALA A 477 -36.08 3.37 -29.69
CA ALA A 477 -36.72 2.77 -28.53
C ALA A 477 -35.99 1.53 -27.98
N TRP A 478 -35.16 0.86 -28.80
CA TRP A 478 -34.41 -0.33 -28.37
C TRP A 478 -33.38 -0.03 -27.28
N TYR A 479 -32.72 1.13 -27.32
CA TYR A 479 -31.74 1.51 -26.30
C TYR A 479 -32.41 1.68 -24.93
N SER A 480 -33.51 2.44 -24.88
CA SER A 480 -34.30 2.61 -23.65
C SER A 480 -34.86 1.28 -23.12
N ALA A 481 -35.29 0.38 -24.01
CA ALA A 481 -35.74 -0.94 -23.63
C ALA A 481 -34.60 -1.80 -23.03
N LEU A 482 -33.37 -1.71 -23.55
CA LEU A 482 -32.21 -2.38 -22.95
C LEU A 482 -31.83 -1.78 -21.60
N ARG A 483 -31.92 -0.46 -21.43
CA ARG A 483 -31.70 0.19 -20.11
C ARG A 483 -32.72 -0.27 -19.06
N GLY A 484 -33.99 -0.42 -19.44
CA GLY A 484 -35.01 -1.03 -18.59
C GLY A 484 -34.74 -2.51 -18.29
N ALA A 485 -34.20 -3.25 -19.26
CA ALA A 485 -33.79 -4.63 -19.09
C ALA A 485 -32.63 -4.76 -18.08
N ASP A 486 -31.63 -3.88 -18.17
CA ASP A 486 -30.48 -3.83 -17.27
C ASP A 486 -30.92 -3.53 -15.81
N ALA A 487 -31.96 -2.71 -15.62
CA ALA A 487 -32.55 -2.48 -14.30
C ALA A 487 -33.16 -3.75 -13.70
N PHE A 488 -33.96 -4.49 -14.47
CA PHE A 488 -34.53 -5.76 -14.02
C PHE A 488 -33.48 -6.83 -13.73
N ILE A 489 -32.41 -6.89 -14.53
CA ILE A 489 -31.28 -7.81 -14.30
C ILE A 489 -30.59 -7.45 -12.99
N ARG A 490 -30.27 -6.16 -12.77
CA ARG A 490 -29.62 -5.68 -11.55
C ARG A 490 -30.44 -5.99 -10.30
N ASP A 491 -31.76 -5.85 -10.38
CA ASP A 491 -32.67 -6.04 -9.25
C ASP A 491 -33.04 -7.53 -9.04
N GLY A 492 -32.51 -8.45 -9.86
CA GLY A 492 -32.79 -9.89 -9.78
C GLY A 492 -34.20 -10.27 -10.26
N GLU A 493 -34.92 -9.33 -10.89
CA GLU A 493 -36.28 -9.49 -11.39
C GLU A 493 -36.32 -10.13 -12.78
N LEU A 494 -35.69 -11.30 -12.92
CA LEU A 494 -35.47 -11.98 -14.20
C LEU A 494 -36.77 -12.37 -14.93
N ALA A 495 -37.87 -12.58 -14.18
CA ALA A 495 -39.19 -12.77 -14.77
C ALA A 495 -39.70 -11.50 -15.48
N LYS A 496 -39.45 -10.31 -14.92
CA LYS A 496 -39.81 -9.02 -15.55
C LYS A 496 -38.91 -8.72 -16.74
N PHE A 497 -37.60 -9.00 -16.63
CA PHE A 497 -36.67 -8.94 -17.76
C PHE A 497 -37.19 -9.77 -18.96
N ARG A 498 -37.59 -11.02 -18.71
CA ARG A 498 -38.17 -11.89 -19.73
C ARG A 498 -39.44 -11.31 -20.36
N SER A 499 -40.40 -10.87 -19.54
CA SER A 499 -41.66 -10.29 -20.05
C SER A 499 -41.39 -9.08 -20.94
N LEU A 500 -40.48 -8.19 -20.52
CA LEU A 500 -40.03 -7.05 -21.32
C LEU A 500 -39.48 -7.48 -22.69
N VAL A 501 -38.59 -8.47 -22.73
CA VAL A 501 -37.99 -8.98 -23.98
C VAL A 501 -39.05 -9.57 -24.92
N CYS A 502 -40.05 -10.25 -24.37
CA CYS A 502 -41.11 -10.87 -25.17
C CYS A 502 -42.15 -9.86 -25.69
N GLU A 503 -42.43 -8.79 -24.94
CA GLU A 503 -43.59 -7.93 -25.17
C GLU A 503 -43.24 -6.58 -25.83
N VAL A 504 -41.99 -6.12 -25.72
CA VAL A 504 -41.60 -4.78 -26.18
C VAL A 504 -41.84 -4.60 -27.70
N PRO A 505 -42.32 -3.43 -28.16
CA PRO A 505 -42.58 -3.18 -29.58
C PRO A 505 -41.35 -3.33 -30.49
N CYS A 506 -40.15 -3.04 -29.97
CA CYS A 506 -38.88 -3.15 -30.70
C CYS A 506 -38.28 -4.57 -30.65
N ARG A 507 -39.00 -5.61 -30.21
CA ARG A 507 -38.46 -6.98 -30.09
C ARG A 507 -37.89 -7.58 -31.38
N ARG A 508 -38.29 -7.04 -32.54
CA ARG A 508 -37.80 -7.46 -33.88
C ARG A 508 -36.65 -6.60 -34.41
N ASP A 509 -36.23 -5.58 -33.66
CA ASP A 509 -35.10 -4.73 -34.01
C ASP A 509 -33.79 -5.53 -33.84
N PRO A 510 -32.93 -5.63 -34.86
CA PRO A 510 -31.67 -6.37 -34.77
C PRO A 510 -30.74 -5.86 -33.66
N ALA A 511 -30.72 -4.56 -33.37
CA ALA A 511 -29.93 -3.98 -32.28
C ALA A 511 -30.47 -4.38 -30.92
N PHE A 512 -31.80 -4.41 -30.77
CA PHE A 512 -32.44 -4.89 -29.54
C PHE A 512 -32.12 -6.36 -29.29
N GLN A 513 -32.28 -7.22 -30.30
CA GLN A 513 -32.00 -8.66 -30.20
C GLN A 513 -30.53 -8.92 -29.88
N TRP A 514 -29.61 -8.18 -30.51
CA TRP A 514 -28.19 -8.26 -30.21
C TRP A 514 -27.90 -7.90 -28.75
N GLY A 515 -28.48 -6.82 -28.25
CA GLY A 515 -28.31 -6.40 -26.85
C GLY A 515 -28.86 -7.42 -25.86
N VAL A 516 -30.03 -7.99 -26.14
CA VAL A 516 -30.61 -9.07 -25.32
C VAL A 516 -29.70 -10.30 -25.30
N CYS A 517 -29.16 -10.70 -26.45
CA CYS A 517 -28.20 -11.81 -26.54
C CYS A 517 -26.92 -11.52 -25.75
N GLN A 518 -26.41 -10.29 -25.81
CA GLN A 518 -25.26 -9.87 -25.01
C GLN A 518 -25.54 -10.01 -23.51
N ARG A 519 -26.68 -9.49 -23.01
CA ARG A 519 -27.03 -9.59 -21.58
C ARG A 519 -27.25 -11.02 -21.10
N LEU A 520 -27.93 -11.84 -21.91
CA LEU A 520 -28.08 -13.26 -21.62
C LEU A 520 -26.73 -13.99 -21.60
N GLY A 521 -25.82 -13.61 -22.49
CA GLY A 521 -24.44 -14.10 -22.49
C GLY A 521 -23.67 -13.69 -21.23
N GLU A 522 -23.82 -12.44 -20.79
CA GLU A 522 -23.25 -11.93 -19.54
C GLU A 522 -23.79 -12.70 -18.32
N ILE A 523 -25.11 -12.90 -18.23
CA ILE A 523 -25.73 -13.73 -17.16
C ILE A 523 -25.21 -15.17 -17.20
N ALA A 524 -25.08 -15.77 -18.38
CA ALA A 524 -24.61 -17.15 -18.52
C ALA A 524 -23.12 -17.30 -18.13
N ALA A 525 -22.31 -16.28 -18.36
CA ALA A 525 -20.88 -16.28 -18.08
C ALA A 525 -20.55 -15.90 -16.63
N ASP A 526 -21.38 -15.10 -15.97
CA ASP A 526 -21.12 -14.61 -14.61
C ASP A 526 -21.40 -15.69 -13.55
N SER A 527 -20.35 -16.05 -12.82
CA SER A 527 -20.38 -17.06 -11.76
C SER A 527 -21.14 -16.62 -10.51
N LYS A 528 -21.50 -15.33 -10.40
CA LYS A 528 -22.38 -14.80 -9.33
C LYS A 528 -23.83 -15.23 -9.50
N TRP A 529 -24.25 -15.75 -10.64
CA TRP A 529 -25.62 -16.24 -10.83
C TRP A 529 -25.71 -17.74 -10.51
N ASP A 530 -26.82 -18.14 -9.91
CA ASP A 530 -27.10 -19.54 -9.61
C ASP A 530 -27.05 -20.41 -10.89
N GLY A 531 -26.67 -21.68 -10.73
CA GLY A 531 -26.52 -22.63 -11.82
C GLY A 531 -27.80 -22.82 -12.65
N ASP A 532 -28.98 -22.73 -12.04
CA ASP A 532 -30.26 -22.79 -12.74
C ASP A 532 -30.54 -21.51 -13.53
N ILE A 533 -30.17 -20.33 -13.02
CA ILE A 533 -30.31 -19.06 -13.73
C ILE A 533 -29.40 -19.03 -14.96
N ARG A 534 -28.14 -19.45 -14.81
CA ARG A 534 -27.18 -19.53 -15.92
C ARG A 534 -27.65 -20.48 -17.01
N ARG A 535 -28.16 -21.66 -16.63
CA ARG A 535 -28.82 -22.59 -17.57
C ARG A 535 -30.08 -22.00 -18.19
N GLY A 536 -30.84 -21.23 -17.43
CA GLY A 536 -32.00 -20.46 -17.90
C GLY A 536 -31.62 -19.47 -18.99
N ALA A 537 -30.54 -18.70 -18.81
CA ALA A 537 -30.03 -17.77 -19.81
C ALA A 537 -29.56 -18.47 -21.10
N ILE A 538 -28.84 -19.59 -20.97
CA ILE A 538 -28.44 -20.44 -22.11
C ILE A 538 -29.67 -21.02 -22.82
N SER A 539 -30.68 -21.45 -22.07
CA SER A 539 -31.93 -21.97 -22.63
C SER A 539 -32.71 -20.87 -23.36
N PHE A 540 -32.73 -19.66 -22.80
CA PHE A 540 -33.33 -18.47 -23.44
C PHE A 540 -32.64 -18.16 -24.76
N LEU A 541 -31.29 -18.12 -24.77
CA LEU A 541 -30.50 -17.98 -26.00
C LEU A 541 -30.85 -19.10 -26.99
N GLY A 542 -30.90 -20.36 -26.55
CA GLY A 542 -31.28 -21.49 -27.38
C GLY A 542 -32.66 -21.34 -28.03
N GLU A 543 -33.64 -20.79 -27.32
CA GLU A 543 -34.98 -20.50 -27.86
C GLU A 543 -34.98 -19.32 -28.85
N ILE A 544 -34.14 -18.29 -28.65
CA ILE A 544 -33.93 -17.21 -29.63
C ILE A 544 -33.31 -17.77 -30.93
N TYR A 545 -32.45 -18.79 -30.84
CA TYR A 545 -31.63 -19.30 -31.95
C TYR A 545 -32.18 -20.54 -32.69
N LYS A 546 -33.34 -21.11 -32.35
CA LYS A 546 -33.85 -22.36 -32.96
C LYS A 546 -34.23 -22.24 -34.45
N ASN A 547 -33.24 -22.45 -35.31
CA ASN A 547 -33.25 -23.17 -36.58
C ASN A 547 -31.80 -23.56 -36.95
N ASP A 548 -31.24 -24.62 -36.37
CA ASP A 548 -30.17 -25.41 -37.01
C ASP A 548 -29.94 -26.75 -36.29
N ASP A 549 -29.88 -27.85 -37.06
CA ASP A 549 -29.57 -29.23 -36.58
C ASP A 549 -28.08 -29.40 -36.23
N LYS A 550 -27.40 -28.34 -35.79
CA LYS A 550 -26.05 -28.37 -35.25
C LYS A 550 -26.03 -27.49 -34.01
N GLY A 551 -26.09 -28.13 -32.84
CA GLY A 551 -25.87 -27.45 -31.57
C GLY A 551 -24.51 -26.73 -31.56
N PRO A 552 -24.33 -25.71 -30.70
CA PRO A 552 -23.07 -25.02 -30.59
C PRO A 552 -22.01 -26.03 -30.18
N THR A 553 -21.01 -26.22 -31.04
CA THR A 553 -19.74 -26.82 -30.66
C THR A 553 -19.21 -26.05 -29.46
N GLU A 554 -19.03 -26.74 -28.34
CA GLU A 554 -18.40 -26.21 -27.14
C GLU A 554 -17.06 -25.58 -27.51
N HIS A 555 -17.00 -24.25 -27.51
CA HIS A 555 -15.72 -23.56 -27.43
C HIS A 555 -15.17 -23.83 -26.03
N PRO A 556 -13.94 -24.38 -25.90
CA PRO A 556 -13.35 -24.58 -24.60
C PRO A 556 -13.13 -23.20 -23.97
N LEU A 557 -13.90 -22.93 -22.92
CA LEU A 557 -13.55 -21.89 -21.95
C LEU A 557 -12.13 -22.20 -21.48
N ILE A 558 -11.18 -21.38 -21.89
CA ILE A 558 -9.84 -21.40 -21.32
C ILE A 558 -10.00 -20.98 -19.86
N VAL A 559 -10.07 -21.98 -18.97
CA VAL A 559 -9.85 -21.79 -17.54
C VAL A 559 -8.36 -21.51 -17.40
N THR A 560 -8.00 -20.23 -17.29
CA THR A 560 -6.69 -19.83 -16.78
C THR A 560 -6.58 -20.32 -15.34
N VAL A 561 -5.69 -21.29 -15.12
CA VAL A 561 -5.26 -21.67 -13.77
C VAL A 561 -4.68 -20.43 -13.09
N PRO A 562 -5.08 -20.09 -11.85
CA PRO A 562 -4.51 -18.95 -11.15
C PRO A 562 -2.99 -19.13 -11.01
N ALA A 563 -2.23 -18.12 -11.41
CA ALA A 563 -0.88 -17.96 -10.90
C ALA A 563 -0.93 -17.99 -9.36
N LEU A 564 0.04 -18.69 -8.75
CA LEU A 564 0.26 -18.73 -7.29
C LEU A 564 0.06 -17.31 -6.71
N PRO A 565 -0.68 -17.18 -5.60
CA PRO A 565 -1.17 -15.90 -5.13
C PRO A 565 0.00 -15.02 -4.69
N SER A 566 0.15 -13.88 -5.37
CA SER A 566 0.60 -12.66 -4.70
C SER A 566 -0.33 -12.43 -3.50
N PRO A 567 0.18 -12.03 -2.31
CA PRO A 567 -0.70 -11.67 -1.21
C PRO A 567 -1.66 -10.56 -1.67
N SER A 568 -2.94 -10.72 -1.33
CA SER A 568 -4.01 -9.76 -1.65
C SER A 568 -3.67 -8.38 -1.08
N LEU A 569 -4.26 -7.30 -1.61
CA LEU A 569 -4.08 -5.98 -0.99
C LEU A 569 -4.55 -6.00 0.47
N LEU A 570 -5.61 -6.77 0.75
CA LEU A 570 -6.08 -7.00 2.10
C LEU A 570 -5.02 -7.69 2.96
N ASP A 571 -4.38 -8.77 2.50
CA ASP A 571 -3.31 -9.45 3.25
C ASP A 571 -2.14 -8.52 3.54
N ARG A 572 -1.74 -7.68 2.57
CA ARG A 572 -0.69 -6.67 2.78
C ARG A 572 -1.09 -5.58 3.77
N SER A 573 -2.38 -5.24 3.84
CA SER A 573 -2.93 -4.27 4.81
C SER A 573 -3.14 -4.87 6.21
N GLN A 574 -3.36 -6.18 6.30
CA GLN A 574 -3.55 -6.92 7.55
C GLN A 574 -2.24 -7.41 8.16
N ASP A 575 -1.25 -7.76 7.34
CA ASP A 575 0.10 -8.11 7.77
C ASP A 575 0.87 -6.81 8.14
N ARG A 576 0.32 -6.05 9.10
CA ARG A 576 1.07 -5.00 9.80
C ARG A 576 2.21 -5.69 10.52
N PRO A 577 3.48 -5.32 10.26
CA PRO A 577 4.59 -5.82 11.07
C PRO A 577 4.27 -5.54 12.53
N ASP A 578 4.30 -6.56 13.41
CA ASP A 578 4.11 -6.32 14.85
C ASP A 578 5.24 -5.41 15.33
N VAL A 579 4.90 -4.15 15.56
CA VAL A 579 5.80 -3.12 16.09
C VAL A 579 5.77 -3.10 17.62
N GLU A 580 4.72 -3.62 18.25
CA GLU A 580 4.48 -3.49 19.68
C GLU A 580 5.45 -4.37 20.48
N ALA A 581 5.82 -5.55 19.96
CA ALA A 581 6.89 -6.36 20.54
C ALA A 581 8.23 -5.59 20.60
N ASN A 582 8.64 -4.95 19.51
CA ASN A 582 9.87 -4.14 19.46
C ASN A 582 9.76 -2.89 20.33
N LEU A 583 8.60 -2.23 20.36
CA LEU A 583 8.35 -1.07 21.24
C LEU A 583 8.43 -1.47 22.72
N ARG A 584 7.97 -2.66 23.10
CA ARG A 584 8.13 -3.20 24.46
C ARG A 584 9.60 -3.43 24.81
N GLN A 585 10.40 -3.94 23.86
CA GLN A 585 11.84 -4.10 24.06
C GLN A 585 12.53 -2.74 24.22
N LEU A 586 12.21 -1.77 23.36
CA LEU A 586 12.71 -0.40 23.45
C LEU A 586 12.34 0.23 24.81
N ARG A 587 11.07 0.11 25.23
CA ARG A 587 10.58 0.56 26.54
C ARG A 587 11.37 -0.07 27.68
N LYS A 588 11.55 -1.40 27.66
CA LYS A 588 12.30 -2.13 28.70
C LYS A 588 13.75 -1.63 28.77
N HIS A 589 14.41 -1.46 27.63
CA HIS A 589 15.76 -0.93 27.55
C HIS A 589 15.82 0.48 28.16
N ARG A 590 14.96 1.40 27.73
CA ARG A 590 14.91 2.79 28.22
C ARG A 590 14.65 2.91 29.72
N LEU A 591 13.72 2.12 30.25
CA LEU A 591 13.42 2.13 31.68
C LEU A 591 14.55 1.51 32.52
N SER A 592 15.32 0.57 31.97
CA SER A 592 16.48 -0.03 32.64
C SER A 592 17.72 0.86 32.66
N GLU A 593 17.84 1.84 31.74
CA GLU A 593 18.94 2.81 31.70
C GLU A 593 18.88 3.83 32.85
N ARG A 594 17.79 3.88 33.64
CA ARG A 594 17.68 4.77 34.79
C ARG A 594 18.48 4.23 35.97
N GLY A 595 19.65 4.81 36.21
CA GLY A 595 20.40 4.62 37.45
C GLY A 595 19.75 5.32 38.66
N ASN A 596 20.14 4.92 39.87
CA ASN A 596 19.79 5.58 41.13
C ASN A 596 20.55 6.92 41.29
N ALA A 597 20.26 7.89 40.42
CA ALA A 597 20.83 9.23 40.50
C ALA A 597 19.88 10.19 41.23
N VAL A 598 20.45 11.13 41.98
CA VAL A 598 19.70 12.23 42.62
C VAL A 598 19.01 13.05 41.53
N TYR A 599 17.70 13.28 41.69
CA TYR A 599 16.92 14.09 40.76
C TYR A 599 16.05 15.08 41.54
N ILE A 600 16.28 16.36 41.27
CA ILE A 600 15.44 17.45 41.75
C ILE A 600 14.69 18.04 40.56
N PRO A 601 13.35 18.11 40.59
CA PRO A 601 12.56 18.70 39.51
C PRO A 601 13.03 20.13 39.21
N PRO A 602 13.45 20.43 37.97
CA PRO A 602 13.95 21.75 37.62
C PRO A 602 12.83 22.78 37.56
N GLN A 603 13.17 24.01 37.94
CA GLN A 603 12.33 25.18 37.75
C GLN A 603 12.80 25.91 36.50
N ALA A 604 11.87 26.50 35.75
CA ALA A 604 12.16 27.23 34.53
C ALA A 604 11.44 28.57 34.50
N LYS A 605 11.93 29.47 33.64
CA LYS A 605 11.28 30.72 33.29
C LYS A 605 10.89 30.71 31.82
N ALA A 606 9.98 31.60 31.44
CA ALA A 606 9.36 31.57 30.11
C ALA A 606 10.35 31.73 28.95
N ASN A 607 11.34 32.60 29.08
CA ASN A 607 12.34 32.88 28.04
C ASN A 607 13.58 33.54 28.64
N LEU A 608 14.58 33.86 27.80
CA LEU A 608 15.84 34.46 28.24
C LEU A 608 15.66 35.83 28.92
N GLN A 609 14.66 36.61 28.50
CA GLN A 609 14.37 37.96 28.98
C GLN A 609 13.53 37.98 30.26
N ALA A 610 12.83 36.89 30.57
CA ALA A 610 11.98 36.79 31.76
C ALA A 610 12.81 36.87 33.05
N SER A 611 12.23 37.48 34.09
CA SER A 611 12.82 37.50 35.43
C SER A 611 12.86 36.09 36.02
N ASN A 612 13.88 35.82 36.83
CA ASN A 612 13.98 34.58 37.61
C ASN A 612 12.89 34.49 38.70
N ASP A 613 12.18 35.58 39.00
CA ASP A 613 11.08 35.56 39.96
C ASP A 613 9.79 34.96 39.38
N ALA A 614 9.63 34.99 38.06
CA ALA A 614 8.49 34.41 37.32
C ALA A 614 8.75 32.95 36.92
N ARG A 615 9.27 32.15 37.86
CA ARG A 615 9.66 30.75 37.65
C ARG A 615 8.52 29.77 37.95
N PHE A 616 8.47 28.69 37.19
CA PHE A 616 7.45 27.65 37.24
C PHE A 616 8.08 26.24 37.18
N PRO A 617 7.37 25.20 37.64
CA PRO A 617 7.80 23.80 37.47
C PRO A 617 7.90 23.44 35.98
N LEU A 618 9.08 23.02 35.53
CA LEU A 618 9.30 22.74 34.10
C LEU A 618 8.45 21.57 33.60
N MET A 619 8.27 20.53 34.43
CA MET A 619 7.56 19.32 34.04
C MET A 619 6.09 19.61 33.71
N GLU A 620 5.41 20.37 34.57
CA GLU A 620 4.01 20.78 34.37
C GLU A 620 3.85 21.56 33.06
N ARG A 621 4.77 22.50 32.80
CA ARG A 621 4.75 23.30 31.56
C ARG A 621 4.96 22.46 30.29
N VAL A 622 5.78 21.41 30.37
CA VAL A 622 5.98 20.47 29.25
C VAL A 622 4.75 19.57 29.07
N GLU A 623 4.11 19.12 30.15
CA GLU A 623 2.87 18.35 30.06
C GLU A 623 1.70 19.15 29.46
N GLU A 624 1.59 20.44 29.78
CA GLU A 624 0.67 21.36 29.11
C GLU A 624 0.95 21.46 27.61
N PHE A 625 2.22 21.63 27.24
CA PHE A 625 2.63 21.65 25.83
C PHE A 625 2.22 20.36 25.10
N LEU A 626 2.46 19.19 25.70
CA LEU A 626 2.11 17.91 25.10
C LEU A 626 0.60 17.72 24.93
N LYS A 627 -0.23 18.36 25.76
CA LYS A 627 -1.70 18.35 25.62
C LYS A 627 -2.23 19.36 24.60
N SER A 628 -1.41 20.35 24.23
CA SER A 628 -1.79 21.41 23.29
C SER A 628 -1.59 21.01 21.82
N ASN A 629 -2.02 21.90 20.91
CA ASN A 629 -1.76 21.78 19.46
C ASN A 629 -0.37 22.30 19.04
N GLN A 630 0.47 22.73 20.00
CA GLN A 630 1.81 23.20 19.71
C GLN A 630 2.70 22.08 19.19
N LYS A 631 3.73 22.44 18.42
CA LYS A 631 4.55 21.47 17.69
C LYS A 631 5.98 21.38 18.19
N VAL A 632 6.56 22.51 18.62
CA VAL A 632 7.96 22.58 19.06
C VAL A 632 8.08 23.26 20.42
N PHE A 633 8.81 22.62 21.33
CA PHE A 633 9.21 23.18 22.63
C PHE A 633 10.73 23.27 22.71
N LEU A 634 11.27 24.49 22.85
CA LEU A 634 12.69 24.75 23.03
C LEU A 634 13.05 24.82 24.52
N LEU A 635 13.88 23.89 24.99
CA LEU A 635 14.41 23.86 26.34
C LEU A 635 15.83 24.43 26.40
N MET A 636 15.98 25.56 27.08
CA MET A 636 17.25 26.27 27.24
C MET A 636 17.83 26.14 28.64
N GLY A 637 19.12 26.44 28.77
CA GLY A 637 19.82 26.52 30.04
C GLY A 637 21.32 26.37 29.86
N ASP A 638 22.08 26.76 30.86
CA ASP A 638 23.55 26.77 30.80
C ASP A 638 24.13 25.34 30.80
N SER A 639 25.43 25.23 30.55
CA SER A 639 26.16 23.95 30.67
C SER A 639 26.00 23.37 32.09
N GLY A 640 25.60 22.10 32.19
CA GLY A 640 25.36 21.44 33.49
C GLY A 640 24.03 21.79 34.19
N ALA A 641 23.15 22.60 33.58
CA ALA A 641 21.86 22.98 34.15
C ALA A 641 20.84 21.82 34.31
N GLY A 642 21.14 20.62 33.81
CA GLY A 642 20.27 19.44 33.96
C GLY A 642 19.28 19.18 32.82
N LYS A 643 19.45 19.82 31.65
CA LYS A 643 18.59 19.60 30.46
C LYS A 643 18.48 18.12 30.05
N SER A 644 19.61 17.45 29.84
CA SER A 644 19.66 16.03 29.47
C SER A 644 19.07 15.11 30.55
N THR A 645 19.28 15.46 31.83
CA THR A 645 18.69 14.73 32.96
C THR A 645 17.16 14.86 32.96
N PHE A 646 16.64 16.07 32.74
CA PHE A 646 15.21 16.31 32.59
C PHE A 646 14.62 15.53 31.42
N ASN A 647 15.25 15.59 30.24
CA ASN A 647 14.81 14.87 29.04
C ASN A 647 14.70 13.36 29.25
N ARG A 648 15.64 12.74 29.99
CA ARG A 648 15.58 11.32 30.35
C ARG A 648 14.45 10.99 31.32
N VAL A 649 14.22 11.85 32.32
CA VAL A 649 13.10 11.67 33.27
C VAL A 649 11.77 11.82 32.55
N LEU A 650 11.66 12.79 31.64
CA LEU A 650 10.49 12.96 30.79
C LEU A 650 10.23 11.72 29.93
N GLU A 651 11.25 11.20 29.25
CA GLU A 651 11.12 9.98 28.44
C GLU A 651 10.62 8.80 29.29
N CYS A 652 11.17 8.62 30.50
CA CYS A 652 10.74 7.57 31.42
C CYS A 652 9.25 7.71 31.81
N ASN A 653 8.82 8.92 32.19
CA ASN A 653 7.43 9.17 32.59
C ASN A 653 6.46 8.93 31.42
N LEU A 654 6.85 9.34 30.21
CA LEU A 654 6.06 9.11 29.01
C LEU A 654 5.98 7.62 28.65
N TRP A 655 7.08 6.87 28.78
CA TRP A 655 7.06 5.41 28.60
C TRP A 655 6.25 4.67 29.66
N GLN A 656 6.19 5.18 30.89
CA GLN A 656 5.32 4.63 31.94
C GLN A 656 3.84 4.86 31.63
N ALA A 657 3.49 6.04 31.10
CA ALA A 657 2.13 6.41 30.72
C ALA A 657 1.69 5.85 29.34
N TYR A 658 2.62 5.36 28.53
CA TYR A 658 2.34 4.86 27.18
C TYR A 658 1.34 3.70 27.18
N LYS A 659 0.30 3.84 26.34
CA LYS A 659 -0.72 2.83 26.06
C LYS A 659 -0.48 2.23 24.68
N ASN A 660 -0.59 0.90 24.58
CA ASN A 660 -0.39 0.17 23.32
C ASN A 660 -1.35 0.70 22.24
N ASN A 661 -0.89 0.76 20.99
CA ASN A 661 -1.61 1.17 19.78
C ASN A 661 -2.13 2.63 19.73
N THR A 662 -2.58 3.21 20.85
CA THR A 662 -3.17 4.56 20.90
C THR A 662 -2.24 5.63 21.48
N GLY A 663 -1.19 5.22 22.22
CA GLY A 663 -0.23 6.13 22.82
C GLY A 663 0.73 6.76 21.81
N ARG A 664 1.13 8.01 22.08
CA ARG A 664 2.25 8.67 21.39
C ARG A 664 3.57 8.04 21.84
N ILE A 665 4.39 7.63 20.89
CA ILE A 665 5.65 6.92 21.14
C ILE A 665 6.73 7.93 21.55
N PRO A 666 7.28 7.85 22.77
CA PRO A 666 8.39 8.70 23.19
C PRO A 666 9.68 8.22 22.53
N LEU A 667 10.44 9.11 21.90
CA LEU A 667 11.70 8.76 21.28
C LEU A 667 12.77 9.78 21.66
N HIS A 668 13.66 9.40 22.59
CA HIS A 668 14.83 10.20 22.90
C HIS A 668 15.92 10.04 21.84
N ILE A 669 16.39 11.18 21.35
CA ILE A 669 17.36 11.33 20.26
C ILE A 669 18.52 12.17 20.79
N ASN A 670 19.67 11.53 21.03
CA ASN A 670 20.90 12.25 21.38
C ASN A 670 21.55 12.78 20.10
N LEU A 671 21.32 14.05 19.77
CA LEU A 671 21.71 14.65 18.50
C LEU A 671 23.21 14.52 18.19
N PRO A 672 24.15 14.73 19.13
CA PRO A 672 25.59 14.56 18.87
C PRO A 672 26.01 13.12 18.57
N ALA A 673 25.13 12.12 18.78
CA ALA A 673 25.42 10.72 18.47
C ALA A 673 24.85 10.27 17.12
N ILE A 674 24.17 11.16 16.39
CA ILE A 674 23.53 10.88 15.12
C ILE A 674 24.27 11.63 14.02
N ASP A 675 24.63 10.90 12.96
CA ASP A 675 25.19 11.49 11.76
C ASP A 675 24.11 12.24 10.99
N LYS A 676 24.37 13.50 10.62
CA LYS A 676 23.47 14.37 9.83
C LYS A 676 22.02 14.35 10.34
N PRO A 677 21.74 14.85 11.56
CA PRO A 677 20.41 14.82 12.16
C PRO A 677 19.37 15.65 11.38
N GLU A 678 19.79 16.54 10.49
CA GLU A 678 18.92 17.25 9.55
C GLU A 678 18.20 16.32 8.54
N HIS A 679 18.65 15.06 8.42
CA HIS A 679 18.10 14.05 7.52
C HIS A 679 17.73 12.74 8.25
N ASP A 680 16.48 12.31 8.12
CA ASP A 680 15.95 11.02 8.57
C ASP A 680 16.28 10.64 10.03
N MET A 681 16.32 11.61 10.95
CA MET A 681 16.78 11.36 12.32
C MET A 681 15.93 10.31 13.05
N VAL A 682 14.61 10.31 12.81
CA VAL A 682 13.67 9.36 13.44
C VAL A 682 13.94 7.94 12.94
N ALA A 683 14.04 7.75 11.61
CA ALA A 683 14.34 6.45 11.02
C ALA A 683 15.73 5.93 11.46
N LYS A 684 16.75 6.80 11.47
CA LYS A 684 18.10 6.44 11.96
C LYS A 684 18.07 5.95 13.41
N GLN A 685 17.31 6.61 14.27
CA GLN A 685 17.18 6.21 15.66
C GLN A 685 16.42 4.88 15.82
N LEU A 686 15.36 4.66 15.04
CA LEU A 686 14.62 3.39 15.04
C LEU A 686 15.45 2.21 14.52
N ARG A 687 16.25 2.41 13.46
CA ARG A 687 17.22 1.39 12.99
C ARG A 687 18.24 1.01 14.06
N LYS A 688 18.72 2.01 14.82
CA LYS A 688 19.62 1.78 15.96
C LYS A 688 18.94 0.99 17.08
N ALA A 689 17.62 1.06 17.18
CA ALA A 689 16.79 0.25 18.06
C ALA A 689 16.31 -1.06 17.41
N GLU A 690 16.94 -1.49 16.31
CA GLU A 690 16.71 -2.78 15.64
C GLU A 690 15.32 -2.93 14.97
N PHE A 691 14.67 -1.82 14.62
CA PHE A 691 13.46 -1.85 13.80
C PHE A 691 13.79 -2.07 12.32
N THR A 692 13.00 -2.92 11.66
CA THR A 692 13.12 -3.20 10.22
C THR A 692 12.47 -2.11 9.36
N GLU A 693 12.85 -1.98 8.08
CA GLU A 693 12.25 -0.98 7.18
C GLU A 693 10.72 -1.10 7.02
N PRO A 694 10.10 -2.30 6.98
CA PRO A 694 8.64 -2.42 7.03
C PRO A 694 8.04 -1.86 8.32
N GLN A 695 8.64 -2.17 9.48
CA GLN A 695 8.20 -1.64 10.78
C GLN A 695 8.37 -0.12 10.87
N ILE A 696 9.47 0.42 10.35
CA ILE A 696 9.70 1.88 10.33
C ILE A 696 8.66 2.58 9.45
N ARG A 697 8.31 2.00 8.29
CA ARG A 697 7.23 2.52 7.44
C ARG A 697 5.89 2.48 8.16
N GLU A 698 5.56 1.36 8.81
CA GLU A 698 4.35 1.23 9.63
C GLU A 698 4.26 2.32 10.71
N LEU A 699 5.33 2.48 11.49
CA LEU A 699 5.43 3.52 12.52
C LEU A 699 5.28 4.93 11.93
N LYS A 700 5.89 5.20 10.77
CA LYS A 700 5.87 6.50 10.11
C LYS A 700 4.47 6.91 9.67
N PHE A 701 3.69 5.98 9.12
CA PHE A 701 2.38 6.29 8.53
C PHE A 701 1.23 6.20 9.53
N HIS A 702 1.36 5.37 10.58
CA HIS A 702 0.22 5.03 11.44
C HIS A 702 0.41 5.43 12.91
N ARG A 703 1.60 5.83 13.34
CA ARG A 703 1.88 6.12 14.76
C ARG A 703 2.36 7.56 14.97
N LYS A 704 2.03 8.09 16.15
CA LYS A 704 2.40 9.44 16.58
C LYS A 704 3.60 9.40 17.52
N PHE A 705 4.46 10.41 17.45
CA PHE A 705 5.70 10.48 18.23
C PHE A 705 5.78 11.71 19.13
N ILE A 706 6.48 11.55 20.26
CA ILE A 706 7.03 12.66 21.05
C ILE A 706 8.55 12.55 20.93
N LEU A 707 9.16 13.42 20.14
CA LEU A 707 10.60 13.45 19.92
C LEU A 707 11.26 14.29 21.01
N ILE A 708 12.26 13.71 21.70
CA ILE A 708 13.05 14.40 22.72
C ILE A 708 14.48 14.50 22.20
N CYS A 709 14.80 15.63 21.57
CA CYS A 709 16.06 15.90 20.89
C CYS A 709 17.03 16.61 21.85
N ASP A 710 18.07 15.89 22.29
CA ASP A 710 19.02 16.34 23.31
C ASP A 710 20.35 16.78 22.67
N GLY A 711 20.86 17.96 23.07
CA GLY A 711 22.16 18.50 22.66
C GLY A 711 22.23 19.12 21.25
N TYR A 712 21.34 20.05 20.90
CA TYR A 712 21.36 20.73 19.59
C TYR A 712 22.68 21.48 19.33
N ASP A 713 23.15 22.25 20.32
CA ASP A 713 24.42 22.97 20.29
C ASP A 713 25.63 22.04 20.14
N GLU A 714 25.59 20.87 20.80
CA GLU A 714 26.66 19.89 20.79
C GLU A 714 26.79 19.17 19.44
N SER A 715 25.71 19.10 18.67
CA SER A 715 25.70 18.62 17.28
C SER A 715 26.04 19.69 16.24
N GLN A 716 26.38 20.91 16.69
CA GLN A 716 26.73 22.08 15.87
C GLN A 716 25.69 22.41 14.80
N GLN A 717 24.41 22.16 15.11
CA GLN A 717 23.34 22.30 14.15
C GLN A 717 22.96 23.77 13.95
N THR A 718 22.74 24.13 12.70
CA THR A 718 22.23 25.45 12.30
C THR A 718 20.87 25.36 11.61
N HIS A 719 20.41 24.14 11.30
CA HIS A 719 19.17 23.88 10.59
C HIS A 719 17.99 23.67 11.53
N ASN A 720 16.82 24.09 11.06
CA ASN A 720 15.56 23.76 11.72
C ASN A 720 15.22 22.28 11.51
N LEU A 721 15.52 21.45 12.52
CA LEU A 721 15.34 20.01 12.47
C LEU A 721 13.87 19.58 12.34
N TYR A 722 12.92 20.44 12.74
CA TYR A 722 11.49 20.16 12.57
C TYR A 722 11.14 20.19 11.09
N THR A 723 11.51 21.28 10.43
CA THR A 723 11.24 21.51 9.02
C THR A 723 12.07 20.58 8.14
N SER A 724 13.35 20.38 8.43
CA SER A 724 14.25 19.55 7.60
C SER A 724 13.85 18.07 7.59
N ASN A 725 13.34 17.55 8.71
CA ASN A 725 12.83 16.19 8.83
C ASN A 725 11.33 16.07 8.48
N ARG A 726 10.71 17.14 7.95
CA ARG A 726 9.32 17.16 7.45
C ARG A 726 8.30 16.69 8.49
N LEU A 727 8.50 17.04 9.75
CA LEU A 727 7.63 16.58 10.83
C LEU A 727 6.22 17.20 10.71
N SER A 728 5.20 16.39 10.99
CA SER A 728 3.77 16.70 10.82
C SER A 728 3.34 17.10 9.40
N GLN A 729 4.07 16.71 8.36
CA GLN A 729 3.61 16.85 6.97
C GLN A 729 2.78 15.62 6.53
N PRO A 730 1.79 15.75 5.62
CA PRO A 730 1.02 14.62 5.13
C PRO A 730 1.92 13.55 4.51
N GLY A 731 1.77 12.29 4.95
CA GLY A 731 2.60 11.17 4.50
C GLY A 731 3.99 11.09 5.13
N GLU A 732 4.31 11.97 6.09
CA GLU A 732 5.55 11.98 6.86
C GLU A 732 5.28 11.71 8.36
N TRP A 733 6.31 11.82 9.21
CA TRP A 733 6.21 11.54 10.64
C TRP A 733 5.24 12.48 11.37
N ASP A 734 4.20 11.96 12.04
CA ASP A 734 3.36 12.77 12.94
C ASP A 734 4.04 12.90 14.32
N ALA A 735 4.58 14.08 14.63
CA ALA A 735 5.41 14.28 15.82
C ALA A 735 5.29 15.67 16.45
N GLN A 736 5.26 15.71 17.78
CA GLN A 736 5.67 16.88 18.56
C GLN A 736 7.15 16.73 18.94
N MET A 737 7.87 17.85 19.02
CA MET A 737 9.28 17.85 19.35
C MET A 737 9.61 18.75 20.53
N ILE A 738 10.39 18.19 21.46
CA ILE A 738 11.07 18.91 22.54
C ILE A 738 12.54 18.89 22.19
N ILE A 739 13.17 20.06 22.08
CA ILE A 739 14.55 20.19 21.67
C ILE A 739 15.33 21.02 22.68
N SER A 740 16.48 20.50 23.12
CA SER A 740 17.32 21.20 24.11
C SER A 740 18.52 21.87 23.47
N CYS A 741 18.87 23.07 23.95
CA CYS A 741 20.02 23.82 23.51
C CYS A 741 20.65 24.59 24.68
N ARG A 742 21.97 24.83 24.64
CA ARG A 742 22.63 25.82 25.50
C ARG A 742 22.21 27.23 25.17
N SER A 743 22.00 28.03 26.21
CA SER A 743 21.66 29.46 26.06
C SER A 743 22.77 30.22 25.33
N GLU A 744 24.03 29.85 25.58
CA GLU A 744 25.23 30.51 25.06
C GLU A 744 25.48 30.24 23.57
N TYR A 745 24.81 29.23 22.99
CA TYR A 745 24.90 28.91 21.55
C TYR A 745 23.89 29.70 20.71
N LEU A 746 22.95 30.40 21.36
CA LEU A 746 21.89 31.13 20.69
C LEU A 746 22.40 32.52 20.27
N GLY A 747 22.21 32.85 18.99
CA GLY A 747 22.44 34.18 18.44
C GLY A 747 21.19 35.04 18.53
N VAL A 748 21.23 36.28 18.02
CA VAL A 748 20.09 37.22 18.12
C VAL A 748 18.81 36.66 17.49
N ASP A 749 18.91 36.04 16.31
CA ASP A 749 17.77 35.49 15.54
C ASP A 749 17.68 33.96 15.66
N TYR A 750 17.90 33.42 16.86
CA TYR A 750 17.93 31.96 17.04
C TYR A 750 16.59 31.27 16.77
N ARG A 751 15.46 31.99 16.87
CA ARG A 751 14.12 31.39 16.73
C ARG A 751 13.88 30.79 15.35
N ASP A 752 14.48 31.33 14.29
CA ASP A 752 14.39 30.79 12.92
C ASP A 752 14.90 29.35 12.82
N ARG A 753 15.81 28.96 13.73
CA ARG A 753 16.36 27.60 13.81
C ARG A 753 15.42 26.59 14.47
N PHE A 754 14.30 27.02 15.07
CA PHE A 754 13.42 26.12 15.82
C PHE A 754 11.94 26.30 15.50
N GLN A 755 11.51 27.52 15.14
CA GLN A 755 10.12 27.81 14.85
C GLN A 755 9.70 27.18 13.51
N PRO A 756 8.66 26.34 13.46
CA PRO A 756 8.18 25.78 12.20
C PRO A 756 7.73 26.89 11.26
N THR A 757 8.16 26.82 9.99
CA THR A 757 7.81 27.80 8.95
C THR A 757 6.78 27.15 8.02
N ASP A 758 5.53 27.65 8.03
CA ASP A 758 4.54 27.26 7.03
C ASP A 758 4.62 28.24 5.85
N ARG A 759 4.90 27.74 4.65
CA ARG A 759 5.07 28.59 3.45
C ARG A 759 3.78 29.30 3.04
N ASN A 760 2.62 28.87 3.55
CA ASN A 760 1.30 29.32 3.08
C ASN A 760 0.45 30.08 4.12
N LYS A 761 0.93 30.34 5.34
CA LYS A 761 0.17 31.10 6.35
C LYS A 761 1.07 32.05 7.16
N GLN A 762 0.84 33.36 7.01
CA GLN A 762 1.53 34.46 7.72
C GLN A 762 1.07 34.66 9.19
N SER A 763 0.40 33.68 9.77
CA SER A 763 0.03 33.64 11.19
C SER A 763 0.16 32.17 11.59
N GLU A 764 0.86 31.76 12.63
CA GLU A 764 0.77 32.28 13.99
C GLU A 764 2.02 31.91 14.81
N SER A 765 2.40 32.78 15.74
CA SER A 765 3.34 32.52 16.83
C SER A 765 2.87 31.45 17.83
N SER A 766 1.78 30.74 17.55
CA SER A 766 1.05 29.87 18.49
C SER A 766 1.63 28.45 18.63
N ILE A 767 2.39 27.96 17.64
CA ILE A 767 2.87 26.56 17.59
C ILE A 767 4.26 26.30 18.19
N PHE A 768 4.95 27.37 18.63
CA PHE A 768 6.29 27.32 19.20
C PHE A 768 6.28 27.81 20.65
N GLN A 769 6.93 27.07 21.54
CA GLN A 769 7.08 27.43 22.95
C GLN A 769 8.53 27.29 23.39
N GLU A 770 8.93 28.07 24.39
CA GLU A 770 10.27 28.01 24.95
C GLU A 770 10.25 28.07 26.48
N ALA A 771 11.32 27.59 27.11
CA ALA A 771 11.56 27.71 28.54
C ALA A 771 13.07 27.67 28.83
N VAL A 772 13.51 28.38 29.85
CA VAL A 772 14.92 28.42 30.30
C VAL A 772 15.01 27.85 31.71
N ILE A 773 15.80 26.80 31.92
CA ILE A 773 16.06 26.26 33.26
C ILE A 773 16.74 27.33 34.12
N THR A 774 16.22 27.51 35.34
CA THR A 774 16.79 28.44 36.33
C THR A 774 17.72 27.70 37.30
N PRO A 775 18.74 28.38 37.88
CA PRO A 775 19.59 27.79 38.91
C PRO A 775 18.77 27.30 40.11
N PHE A 776 19.29 26.30 40.82
CA PHE A 776 18.61 25.76 42.00
C PHE A 776 18.39 26.81 43.08
N LYS A 777 17.18 26.78 43.65
CA LYS A 777 16.87 27.47 44.90
C LYS A 777 17.54 26.79 46.09
N LEU A 778 17.59 27.48 47.22
CA LEU A 778 18.22 26.97 48.43
C LEU A 778 17.55 25.70 48.96
N ASP A 779 16.23 25.61 48.91
CA ASP A 779 15.45 24.41 49.24
C ASP A 779 15.80 23.23 48.32
N GLN A 780 15.89 23.48 47.00
CA GLN A 780 16.32 22.46 46.03
C GLN A 780 17.76 21.97 46.29
N VAL A 781 18.68 22.86 46.66
CA VAL A 781 20.05 22.50 47.08
C VAL A 781 20.02 21.62 48.32
N GLN A 782 19.23 21.99 49.34
CA GLN A 782 19.09 21.22 50.58
C GLN A 782 18.52 19.82 50.33
N ASP A 783 17.48 19.71 49.51
CA ASP A 783 16.87 18.43 49.19
C ASP A 783 17.78 17.55 48.35
N TYR A 784 18.59 18.15 47.46
CA TYR A 784 19.64 17.43 46.75
C TYR A 784 20.64 16.78 47.72
N ILE A 785 21.14 17.52 48.72
CA ILE A 785 22.11 17.00 49.70
C ILE A 785 21.50 15.83 50.48
N LYS A 786 20.26 15.98 50.96
CA LYS A 786 19.57 14.91 51.70
C LYS A 786 19.47 13.64 50.86
N GLN A 787 19.03 13.76 49.59
CA GLN A 787 18.94 12.62 48.68
C GLN A 787 20.33 12.02 48.38
N TYR A 788 21.34 12.86 48.16
CA TYR A 788 22.71 12.43 47.89
C TYR A 788 23.29 11.61 49.05
N VAL A 789 23.17 12.10 50.28
CA VAL A 789 23.65 11.41 51.49
C VAL A 789 22.92 10.09 51.68
N SER A 790 21.59 10.09 51.50
CA SER A 790 20.77 8.89 51.62
C SER A 790 21.13 7.81 50.61
N LEU A 791 21.46 8.20 49.37
CA LEU A 791 21.73 7.25 48.28
C LEU A 791 23.18 6.76 48.26
N ASN A 792 24.15 7.63 48.53
CA ASN A 792 25.57 7.33 48.32
C ASN A 792 26.34 7.01 49.60
N GLN A 793 25.77 7.27 50.78
CA GLN A 793 26.42 7.10 52.09
C GLN A 793 27.88 7.64 52.12
N PRO A 794 28.08 8.93 51.76
CA PRO A 794 29.41 9.54 51.73
C PRO A 794 29.99 9.73 53.15
N LEU A 795 31.28 10.11 53.21
CA LEU A 795 31.98 10.38 54.48
C LEU A 795 31.34 11.50 55.30
N TRP A 796 30.83 12.53 54.63
CA TRP A 796 30.17 13.67 55.26
C TRP A 796 28.66 13.44 55.41
N GLN A 797 28.10 13.86 56.53
CA GLN A 797 26.66 13.89 56.76
C GLN A 797 26.04 15.18 56.19
N THR A 798 24.71 15.21 56.06
CA THR A 798 23.99 16.40 55.57
C THR A 798 24.35 17.69 56.32
N LYS A 799 24.59 17.58 57.64
CA LYS A 799 24.99 18.73 58.47
C LYS A 799 26.35 19.30 58.08
N ASP A 800 27.31 18.44 57.72
CA ASP A 800 28.67 18.85 57.36
C ASP A 800 28.67 19.61 56.04
N TYR A 801 27.94 19.11 55.04
CA TYR A 801 27.75 19.82 53.76
C TYR A 801 27.05 21.17 53.94
N ASN A 802 26.02 21.24 54.79
CA ASN A 802 25.32 22.49 55.05
C ASN A 802 26.22 23.54 55.70
N ARG A 803 27.03 23.12 56.68
CA ARG A 803 28.03 24.00 57.29
C ARG A 803 29.05 24.51 56.27
N ALA A 804 29.56 23.64 55.40
CA ALA A 804 30.48 24.05 54.34
C ALA A 804 29.86 25.08 53.38
N LEU A 805 28.56 24.97 53.07
CA LEU A 805 27.83 25.94 52.25
C LEU A 805 27.62 27.30 52.93
N GLU A 806 27.55 27.33 54.25
CA GLU A 806 27.43 28.56 55.05
C GLU A 806 28.78 29.25 55.21
N ASP A 807 29.84 28.47 55.51
CA ASP A 807 31.13 29.01 55.93
C ASP A 807 32.09 29.31 54.77
N ILE A 808 31.98 28.64 53.61
CA ILE A 808 32.89 28.83 52.46
C ILE A 808 32.34 29.90 51.50
N PRO A 809 33.03 31.06 51.35
CA PRO A 809 32.64 32.08 50.39
C PRO A 809 32.64 31.51 48.96
N THR A 810 31.67 31.91 48.12
CA THR A 810 31.48 31.49 46.70
C THR A 810 30.98 30.06 46.46
N LEU A 811 31.06 29.14 47.42
CA LEU A 811 30.57 27.77 47.23
C LEU A 811 29.07 27.73 46.95
N LYS A 812 28.30 28.57 47.66
CA LYS A 812 26.84 28.69 47.49
C LYS A 812 26.42 29.01 46.05
N GLU A 813 27.21 29.82 45.33
CA GLU A 813 26.94 30.17 43.94
C GLU A 813 27.21 28.97 43.01
N LEU A 814 28.32 28.25 43.23
CA LEU A 814 28.71 27.09 42.43
C LEU A 814 27.68 25.96 42.50
N VAL A 815 27.15 25.66 43.70
CA VAL A 815 26.20 24.55 43.90
C VAL A 815 24.79 24.83 43.38
N THR A 816 24.50 26.05 42.90
CA THR A 816 23.23 26.33 42.22
C THR A 816 23.13 25.65 40.85
N ASN A 817 24.27 25.28 40.24
CA ASN A 817 24.34 24.48 39.04
C ASN A 817 24.33 22.97 39.40
N PRO A 818 23.38 22.16 38.90
CA PRO A 818 23.23 20.76 39.29
C PRO A 818 24.49 19.89 39.09
N PHE A 819 25.25 20.12 38.01
CA PHE A 819 26.46 19.37 37.76
C PHE A 819 27.58 19.76 38.74
N LEU A 820 27.79 21.06 38.97
CA LEU A 820 28.76 21.53 39.98
C LEU A 820 28.36 21.12 41.40
N MET A 821 27.07 21.04 41.71
CA MET A 821 26.56 20.48 42.96
C MET A 821 27.03 19.03 43.14
N THR A 822 26.79 18.19 42.13
CA THR A 822 27.22 16.78 42.14
C THR A 822 28.73 16.66 42.38
N LEU A 823 29.52 17.43 41.63
CA LEU A 823 30.98 17.47 41.78
C LEU A 823 31.39 17.91 43.18
N SER A 824 30.81 19.00 43.69
CA SER A 824 31.14 19.57 45.00
C SER A 824 30.90 18.54 46.10
N LEU A 825 29.75 17.86 46.10
CA LEU A 825 29.45 16.88 47.14
C LEU A 825 30.42 15.68 47.11
N GLU A 826 30.90 15.29 45.93
CA GLU A 826 31.89 14.20 45.79
C GLU A 826 33.28 14.60 46.29
N VAL A 827 33.75 15.82 46.01
CA VAL A 827 35.17 16.20 46.26
C VAL A 827 35.39 17.02 47.53
N LEU A 828 34.37 17.73 48.04
CA LEU A 828 34.52 18.58 49.23
C LEU A 828 35.12 17.87 50.45
N PRO A 829 34.74 16.61 50.79
CA PRO A 829 35.33 15.90 51.93
C PRO A 829 36.85 15.69 51.87
N ARG A 830 37.46 15.87 50.69
CA ARG A 830 38.91 15.77 50.48
C ARG A 830 39.61 17.12 50.45
N MET A 831 38.87 18.17 50.10
CA MET A 831 39.40 19.52 49.94
C MET A 831 39.34 20.32 51.24
N VAL A 832 38.42 19.96 52.13
CA VAL A 832 38.07 20.76 53.29
C VAL A 832 37.93 19.84 54.49
N ASP A 833 38.43 20.29 55.64
CA ASP A 833 38.18 19.65 56.93
C ASP A 833 37.12 20.44 57.68
N PRO A 834 35.91 19.88 57.92
CA PRO A 834 34.81 20.58 58.58
C PRO A 834 35.09 20.93 60.05
N SER A 835 36.17 20.41 60.63
CA SER A 835 36.62 20.77 61.98
C SER A 835 37.38 22.10 62.07
N GLN A 836 37.80 22.68 60.94
CA GLN A 836 38.59 23.92 60.87
C GLN A 836 37.72 25.15 60.56
N GLN A 837 38.24 26.36 60.78
CA GLN A 837 37.56 27.60 60.34
C GLN A 837 37.64 27.73 58.82
N LEU A 838 36.49 27.70 58.14
CA LEU A 838 36.40 27.61 56.67
C LEU A 838 36.29 28.97 55.96
N SER A 839 36.16 30.08 56.70
CA SER A 839 35.95 31.42 56.14
C SER A 839 37.11 31.94 55.28
N ALA A 840 38.33 31.43 55.48
CA ALA A 840 39.50 31.75 54.66
C ALA A 840 39.66 30.81 53.44
N THR A 841 38.93 29.70 53.40
CA THR A 841 39.00 28.71 52.32
C THR A 841 38.31 29.25 51.07
N ARG A 842 39.01 29.25 49.94
CA ARG A 842 38.44 29.62 48.64
C ARG A 842 38.33 28.41 47.75
N VAL A 843 37.11 27.97 47.47
CA VAL A 843 36.82 26.88 46.53
C VAL A 843 36.38 27.49 45.21
N THR A 844 37.20 27.34 44.17
CA THR A 844 36.87 27.81 42.82
C THR A 844 36.34 26.68 41.95
N ARG A 845 35.65 27.04 40.86
CA ARG A 845 35.20 26.07 39.86
C ARG A 845 36.34 25.21 39.31
N VAL A 846 37.51 25.82 39.05
CA VAL A 846 38.69 25.10 38.55
C VAL A 846 39.23 24.12 39.60
N ALA A 847 39.30 24.53 40.86
CA ALA A 847 39.77 23.66 41.95
C ALA A 847 38.87 22.42 42.12
N LEU A 848 37.55 22.56 41.96
CA LEU A 848 36.62 21.43 41.97
C LEU A 848 36.90 20.45 40.82
N TYR A 849 37.12 20.95 39.61
CA TYR A 849 37.45 20.10 38.45
C TYR A 849 38.82 19.44 38.58
N ASP A 850 39.84 20.17 39.06
CA ASP A 850 41.18 19.63 39.31
C ASP A 850 41.09 18.41 40.24
N GLN A 851 40.45 18.59 41.40
CA GLN A 851 40.28 17.53 42.39
C GLN A 851 39.40 16.39 41.92
N PHE A 852 38.34 16.69 41.18
CA PHE A 852 37.48 15.65 40.61
C PHE A 852 38.22 14.75 39.61
N VAL A 853 38.94 15.36 38.65
CA VAL A 853 39.64 14.58 37.61
C VAL A 853 40.79 13.79 38.21
N GLU A 854 41.54 14.37 39.15
CA GLU A 854 42.59 13.65 39.89
C GLU A 854 42.00 12.46 40.66
N HIS A 855 40.94 12.67 41.43
CA HIS A 855 40.26 11.59 42.16
C HIS A 855 39.71 10.50 41.22
N TRP A 856 39.15 10.88 40.08
CA TRP A 856 38.66 9.93 39.09
C TRP A 856 39.78 9.03 38.57
N LEU A 857 40.94 9.61 38.26
CA LEU A 857 42.12 8.88 37.78
C LEU A 857 42.71 7.98 38.86
N GLU A 858 42.71 8.39 40.13
CA GLU A 858 43.11 7.54 41.26
C GLU A 858 42.24 6.29 41.36
N ARG A 859 40.91 6.47 41.28
CA ARG A 859 39.96 5.35 41.26
C ARG A 859 40.17 4.49 40.02
N GLY A 860 40.45 5.10 38.87
CA GLY A 860 40.81 4.41 37.63
C GLY A 860 42.04 3.52 37.79
N LYS A 861 43.13 4.06 38.36
CA LYS A 861 44.37 3.33 38.67
C LYS A 861 44.07 2.14 39.59
N LYS A 862 43.32 2.36 40.67
CA LYS A 862 42.96 1.29 41.61
C LYS A 862 42.17 0.17 40.94
N ARG A 863 41.12 0.50 40.18
CA ARG A 863 40.31 -0.47 39.43
C ARG A 863 41.15 -1.29 38.43
N LEU A 864 42.11 -0.66 37.77
CA LEU A 864 43.01 -1.35 36.84
C LEU A 864 43.99 -2.30 37.56
N GLY A 865 44.48 -1.91 38.75
CA GLY A 865 45.34 -2.78 39.56
C GLY A 865 44.65 -4.03 40.09
N GLU A 866 43.34 -3.94 40.36
CA GLU A 866 42.46 -5.04 40.82
C GLU A 866 41.97 -5.94 39.67
N LYS A 867 42.19 -5.54 38.41
CA LYS A 867 41.73 -6.27 37.21
C LYS A 867 42.73 -7.36 36.81
N ASP A 868 42.20 -8.47 36.29
CA ASP A 868 43.02 -9.51 35.65
C ASP A 868 43.54 -9.02 34.29
N LEU A 869 44.65 -8.27 34.34
CA LEU A 869 45.38 -7.83 33.16
C LEU A 869 46.24 -8.97 32.61
N ASN A 870 46.41 -9.03 31.28
CA ASN A 870 47.37 -9.95 30.69
C ASN A 870 48.82 -9.50 31.01
N SER A 871 49.81 -10.37 30.79
CA SER A 871 51.21 -10.10 31.17
C SER A 871 51.79 -8.83 30.53
N GLN A 872 51.40 -8.52 29.29
CA GLN A 872 51.86 -7.33 28.59
C GLN A 872 51.18 -6.06 29.13
N GLU A 873 49.86 -6.08 29.31
CA GLU A 873 49.09 -4.99 29.93
C GLU A 873 49.57 -4.72 31.37
N ARG A 874 49.90 -5.77 32.13
CA ARG A 874 50.41 -5.66 33.50
C ARG A 874 51.75 -4.92 33.53
N SER A 875 52.67 -5.28 32.63
CA SER A 875 53.97 -4.61 32.51
C SER A 875 53.83 -3.12 32.15
N VAL A 876 52.94 -2.79 31.20
CA VAL A 876 52.66 -1.38 30.85
C VAL A 876 52.00 -0.63 32.01
N PHE A 877 51.08 -1.25 32.73
CA PHE A 877 50.44 -0.65 33.91
C PHE A 877 51.42 -0.36 35.04
N GLU A 878 52.36 -1.27 35.30
CA GLU A 878 53.44 -1.11 36.28
C GLU A 878 54.38 0.03 35.86
N SER A 879 54.81 0.05 34.60
CA SER A 879 55.64 1.15 34.05
C SER A 879 54.95 2.52 34.16
N LEU A 880 53.67 2.62 33.77
CA LEU A 880 52.90 3.86 33.95
C LEU A 880 52.72 4.24 35.43
N SER A 881 52.68 3.25 36.32
CA SER A 881 52.53 3.49 37.76
C SER A 881 53.80 4.03 38.38
N ASP A 882 54.96 3.50 38.00
CA ASP A 882 56.28 3.93 38.45
C ASP A 882 56.60 5.37 37.99
N ASP A 883 56.20 5.72 36.77
CA ASP A 883 56.45 7.04 36.17
C ASP A 883 55.37 8.09 36.51
N GLY A 884 54.38 7.71 37.32
CA GLY A 884 53.32 8.59 37.81
C GLY A 884 52.03 8.53 36.99
N PHE A 885 51.25 7.47 37.19
CA PHE A 885 50.02 7.16 36.42
C PHE A 885 49.03 8.33 36.29
N ILE A 886 48.80 9.09 37.37
CA ILE A 886 47.86 10.22 37.37
C ILE A 886 48.32 11.32 36.41
N TRP A 887 49.63 11.58 36.33
CA TRP A 887 50.20 12.55 35.41
C TRP A 887 49.98 12.12 33.96
N HIS A 888 50.24 10.85 33.63
CA HIS A 888 49.95 10.29 32.30
C HIS A 888 48.46 10.39 31.95
N GLY A 889 47.57 10.08 32.90
CA GLY A 889 46.12 10.22 32.74
C GLY A 889 45.68 11.66 32.45
N LEU A 890 46.20 12.64 33.20
CA LEU A 890 45.94 14.06 32.97
C LEU A 890 46.47 14.52 31.61
N ALA A 891 47.69 14.12 31.24
CA ALA A 891 48.28 14.44 29.95
C ALA A 891 47.45 13.85 28.79
N PHE A 892 46.99 12.60 28.92
CA PHE A 892 46.10 11.97 27.96
C PHE A 892 44.79 12.73 27.81
N LEU A 893 44.14 13.09 28.93
CA LEU A 893 42.88 13.83 28.94
C LEU A 893 43.01 15.19 28.22
N LYS A 894 44.06 15.96 28.54
CA LYS A 894 44.33 17.27 27.91
C LYS A 894 44.57 17.12 26.42
N LYS A 895 45.43 16.18 26.01
CA LYS A 895 45.74 15.92 24.59
C LYS A 895 44.49 15.48 23.81
N LEU A 896 43.66 14.62 24.40
CA LEU A 896 42.40 14.19 23.79
C LEU A 896 41.43 15.36 23.63
N ALA A 897 41.29 16.20 24.65
CA ALA A 897 40.44 17.39 24.59
C ALA A 897 40.88 18.33 23.45
N VAL A 898 42.18 18.63 23.36
CA VAL A 898 42.75 19.44 22.27
C VAL A 898 42.47 18.81 20.91
N ALA A 899 42.68 17.50 20.76
CA ALA A 899 42.44 16.79 19.51
C ALA A 899 40.97 16.84 19.08
N ILE A 900 40.02 16.68 20.01
CA ILE A 900 38.58 16.80 19.72
C ILE A 900 38.22 18.20 19.21
N TYR A 901 38.77 19.25 19.83
CA TYR A 901 38.53 20.62 19.39
C TYR A 901 39.18 20.94 18.06
N LYS A 902 40.41 20.48 17.84
CA LYS A 902 41.18 20.77 16.63
C LYS A 902 40.70 19.98 15.41
N GLU A 903 40.36 18.71 15.60
CA GLU A 903 40.15 17.76 14.50
C GLU A 903 38.65 17.42 14.27
N GLN A 904 37.76 17.85 15.16
CA GLN A 904 36.31 17.66 15.04
C GLN A 904 35.51 18.91 15.45
N ASP A 905 36.13 20.09 15.42
CA ASP A 905 35.54 21.38 15.80
C ASP A 905 34.90 21.39 17.20
N GLY A 906 35.34 20.49 18.08
CA GLY A 906 34.77 20.33 19.40
C GLY A 906 33.46 19.56 19.40
N HIS A 907 33.19 18.67 18.44
CA HIS A 907 32.08 17.72 18.53
C HIS A 907 32.36 16.68 19.65
N PRO A 908 31.50 16.52 20.68
CA PRO A 908 31.84 15.76 21.88
C PRO A 908 31.89 14.23 21.71
N VAL A 909 31.35 13.70 20.61
CA VAL A 909 31.29 12.26 20.36
C VAL A 909 32.33 11.86 19.32
N VAL A 910 33.29 11.04 19.75
CA VAL A 910 34.31 10.45 18.89
C VAL A 910 33.87 9.06 18.45
N ILE A 911 33.62 8.88 17.16
CA ILE A 911 33.30 7.58 16.56
C ILE A 911 34.59 6.91 16.11
N TYR A 912 34.87 5.71 16.62
CA TYR A 912 36.07 4.96 16.28
C TYR A 912 35.80 3.44 16.21
N SER A 913 36.21 2.80 15.11
CA SER A 913 36.11 1.36 14.88
C SER A 913 37.45 0.80 14.42
N HIS A 914 37.98 -0.19 15.15
CA HIS A 914 39.26 -0.82 14.80
C HIS A 914 39.24 -1.60 13.48
N VAL A 915 38.06 -1.97 12.98
CA VAL A 915 37.90 -2.77 11.76
C VAL A 915 38.00 -1.89 10.51
N LYS A 916 37.47 -0.67 10.60
CA LYS A 916 37.58 0.35 9.56
C LYS A 916 38.91 1.08 9.76
N ARG A 917 40.02 0.50 9.30
CA ARG A 917 41.36 1.12 9.40
C ARG A 917 41.40 2.40 8.56
N GLU A 918 41.02 3.51 9.16
CA GLU A 918 41.35 4.84 8.67
C GLU A 918 42.48 5.37 9.55
N GLN A 919 43.68 5.55 8.98
CA GLN A 919 44.76 6.24 9.66
C GLN A 919 44.27 7.64 10.03
N SER A 920 43.94 7.84 11.29
CA SER A 920 43.31 9.06 11.80
C SER A 920 43.97 9.48 13.10
N TRP A 921 43.87 10.76 13.47
CA TRP A 921 44.28 11.25 14.79
C TRP A 921 43.72 10.39 15.93
N LYS A 922 42.55 9.75 15.71
CA LYS A 922 41.89 8.85 16.65
C LYS A 922 42.74 7.65 17.05
N ASP A 923 43.62 7.14 16.19
CA ASP A 923 44.52 6.02 16.52
C ASP A 923 45.54 6.38 17.62
N SER A 924 45.80 7.68 17.82
CA SER A 924 46.67 8.15 18.91
C SER A 924 46.02 8.03 20.30
N PHE A 925 44.70 7.78 20.38
CA PHE A 925 43.95 7.70 21.64
C PHE A 925 43.12 6.41 21.78
N PHE A 926 42.57 5.91 20.68
CA PHE A 926 41.55 4.85 20.69
C PHE A 926 42.06 3.50 20.18
N SER A 927 43.33 3.38 19.78
CA SER A 927 43.89 2.11 19.30
C SER A 927 43.96 1.03 20.40
N ARG A 928 44.32 -0.20 19.99
CA ARG A 928 44.52 -1.36 20.88
C ARG A 928 45.88 -1.38 21.56
N ASP A 929 46.66 -0.32 21.40
CA ASP A 929 47.89 -0.14 22.15
C ASP A 929 47.60 -0.16 23.66
N ASP A 930 48.36 -0.94 24.42
CA ASP A 930 48.06 -1.25 25.81
C ASP A 930 48.12 0.03 26.68
N GLU A 931 49.08 0.93 26.43
CA GLU A 931 49.22 2.20 27.16
C GLU A 931 47.97 3.06 26.95
N LYS A 932 47.58 3.30 25.69
CA LYS A 932 46.39 4.09 25.36
C LYS A 932 45.12 3.44 25.89
N LYS A 933 45.02 2.11 25.86
CA LYS A 933 43.87 1.37 26.39
C LYS A 933 43.73 1.60 27.89
N LEU A 934 44.81 1.42 28.66
CA LEU A 934 44.82 1.61 30.10
C LEU A 934 44.49 3.06 30.49
N LEU A 935 45.11 4.04 29.84
CA LEU A 935 44.84 5.46 30.09
C LEU A 935 43.39 5.85 29.74
N ARG A 936 42.86 5.33 28.62
CA ARG A 936 41.47 5.54 28.21
C ARG A 936 40.47 4.93 29.20
N GLU A 937 40.74 3.74 29.74
CA GLU A 937 39.90 3.08 30.75
C GLU A 937 39.94 3.79 32.12
N ALA A 938 41.06 4.47 32.44
CA ALA A 938 41.18 5.25 33.67
C ALA A 938 40.52 6.64 33.59
N CYS A 939 40.47 7.24 32.40
CA CYS A 939 39.93 8.60 32.21
C CYS A 939 38.40 8.69 32.40
N PRO A 940 37.85 9.90 32.66
CA PRO A 940 36.40 10.16 32.73
C PRO A 940 35.74 10.14 31.35
N LEU A 941 35.76 8.97 30.71
CA LEU A 941 35.16 8.69 29.42
C LEU A 941 34.07 7.62 29.57
N THR A 942 32.99 7.77 28.80
CA THR A 942 32.00 6.71 28.58
C THR A 942 32.14 6.16 27.17
N ARG A 943 31.84 4.87 27.03
CA ARG A 943 31.82 4.17 25.74
C ARG A 943 30.45 3.56 25.52
N ASN A 944 29.85 3.82 24.36
CA ASN A 944 28.65 3.13 23.89
C ASN A 944 28.92 2.59 22.47
N GLY A 945 29.13 1.27 22.37
CA GLY A 945 29.59 0.63 21.13
C GLY A 945 30.92 1.22 20.63
N ASN A 946 30.88 1.89 19.48
CA ASN A 946 32.03 2.55 18.85
C ASN A 946 32.10 4.07 19.12
N GLN A 947 31.22 4.59 19.96
CA GLN A 947 31.17 6.00 20.33
C GLN A 947 31.84 6.22 21.69
N TYR A 948 32.77 7.16 21.75
CA TYR A 948 33.47 7.58 22.95
C TYR A 948 33.15 9.05 23.24
N ARG A 949 32.92 9.38 24.51
CA ARG A 949 32.67 10.76 24.95
C ARG A 949 33.12 10.97 26.39
N PHE A 950 33.43 12.20 26.76
CA PHE A 950 33.57 12.56 28.17
C PHE A 950 32.28 12.34 28.94
N ILE A 951 32.37 11.99 30.23
CA ILE A 951 31.19 11.78 31.08
C ILE A 951 30.29 13.04 31.15
N HIS A 952 30.89 14.22 30.97
CA HIS A 952 30.20 15.50 30.83
C HIS A 952 31.01 16.46 29.96
N ARG A 953 30.33 17.31 29.19
CA ARG A 953 30.96 18.25 28.26
C ARG A 953 31.84 19.29 28.96
N SER A 954 31.50 19.70 30.17
CA SER A 954 32.37 20.63 30.92
C SER A 954 33.74 20.04 31.30
N ILE A 955 33.90 18.71 31.32
CA ILE A 955 35.20 18.06 31.54
C ILE A 955 36.06 18.12 30.28
N LEU A 956 35.44 17.98 29.10
CA LEU A 956 36.11 18.22 27.82
C LEU A 956 36.58 19.68 27.73
N GLU A 957 35.72 20.64 28.08
CA GLU A 957 36.05 22.07 28.13
C GLU A 957 37.14 22.37 29.18
N TYR A 958 37.08 21.73 30.35
CA TYR A 958 38.13 21.80 31.37
C TYR A 958 39.47 21.27 30.85
N GLY A 959 39.47 20.11 30.18
CA GLY A 959 40.67 19.51 29.60
C GLY A 959 41.33 20.43 28.57
N LEU A 960 40.52 21.08 27.73
CA LEU A 960 41.00 22.11 26.80
C LEU A 960 41.55 23.33 27.56
N ALA A 961 40.81 23.86 28.54
CA ALA A 961 41.23 25.01 29.32
C ALA A 961 42.57 24.76 30.03
N ARG A 962 42.76 23.57 30.61
CA ARG A 962 44.03 23.16 31.25
C ARG A 962 45.16 22.82 30.29
N ALA A 963 44.87 22.64 29.01
CA ALA A 963 45.87 22.52 27.96
C ALA A 963 46.34 23.90 27.47
N ILE A 964 45.44 24.89 27.48
CA ILE A 964 45.75 26.29 27.10
C ILE A 964 46.40 27.05 28.26
N PHE A 965 45.93 26.81 29.49
CA PHE A 965 46.39 27.48 30.69
C PHE A 965 46.70 26.46 31.79
N ASP A 966 47.99 26.19 32.03
CA ASP A 966 48.43 25.43 33.19
C ASP A 966 49.05 26.39 34.22
N PRO A 967 48.47 26.56 35.43
CA PRO A 967 49.06 27.41 36.48
C PRO A 967 50.54 27.07 36.80
N LYS A 968 50.99 25.83 36.55
CA LYS A 968 52.41 25.43 36.73
C LYS A 968 53.36 26.06 35.69
N ASP A 969 52.86 26.57 34.57
CA ASP A 969 53.66 27.31 33.58
C ASP A 969 53.87 28.79 33.98
N GLY A 970 53.00 29.31 34.87
CA GLY A 970 53.13 30.65 35.45
C GLY A 970 54.31 30.77 36.42
N GLU A 971 54.54 29.76 37.27
CA GLU A 971 55.66 29.75 38.22
C GLU A 971 57.04 29.68 37.51
N LYS A 972 57.11 29.00 36.36
CA LYS A 972 58.32 29.00 35.53
C LYS A 972 58.62 30.39 34.93
N ARG A 973 57.60 31.16 34.54
CA ARG A 973 57.78 32.53 34.01
C ARG A 973 58.17 33.55 35.09
N VAL A 974 57.62 33.44 36.30
CA VAL A 974 57.98 34.35 37.41
C VAL A 974 59.40 34.09 37.93
N SER A 975 59.86 32.82 37.95
CA SER A 975 61.24 32.48 38.32
C SER A 975 62.30 32.91 37.28
N SER A 976 61.91 33.12 36.01
CA SER A 976 62.79 33.69 34.99
C SER A 976 62.90 35.22 35.07
N GLU A 977 61.87 35.93 35.53
CA GLU A 977 61.93 37.40 35.69
C GLU A 977 62.66 37.84 36.96
N SER A 978 62.63 37.05 38.04
CA SER A 978 63.41 37.35 39.25
C SER A 978 64.94 37.20 39.07
N ASN A 979 65.38 36.52 38.00
CA ASN A 979 66.80 36.36 37.67
C ASN A 979 67.32 37.44 36.69
N LEU A 980 66.47 38.34 36.21
CA LEU A 980 66.85 39.42 35.28
C LEU A 980 67.07 40.79 35.94
N SER A 981 66.83 40.94 37.25
CA SER A 981 67.12 42.19 37.98
C SER A 981 68.48 42.22 38.70
N ARG A 982 69.39 41.26 38.43
CA ARG A 982 70.78 41.30 38.94
C ARG A 982 71.79 41.00 37.82
N ARG A 983 71.99 41.94 36.89
CA ARG A 983 73.25 42.12 36.14
C ARG A 983 73.22 43.43 35.30
N GLY A 984 74.00 44.43 35.75
CA GLY A 984 74.53 45.60 35.01
C GLY A 984 73.52 46.66 34.56
N SER A 985 73.66 47.98 34.81
CA SER A 985 74.83 48.87 34.63
C SER A 985 75.45 48.76 33.26
#